data_AF-A0A5J9W950-F1
#
_entry.id   AF-A0A5J9W950-F1
#
_cell.length_a   1.000
_cell.length_b   1.000
_cell.length_c   1.000
_cell.angle_alpha   90.00
_cell.angle_beta   90.00
_cell.angle_gamma   90.00
#
_symmetry.space_group_name_H-M   'P 1'
#
loop_
_entity.id
_entity.type
_entity.pdbx_description
1 polymer ?
#
loop_
_entity_poly.entity_id
_entity_poly.type
_entity_poly.pdbx_seq_one_letter_code
_entity_poly.pdbx_strand_id
1 'polypeptide(L)'
;MDGLTVVGERRVEHLVVDEAAARQGGAKASSCCRCVSGGQRAHWTVDTGHGRRDERVGDPGRHVEAAGLGTAAAAAFLAALHSAAAAAAGDDEAAVWEAVAASGVLRPEHPHALHQLVYYSVYAGWDRAARGPPPYWFPSRIDWKQTNLGRMMEANGPKLLGSSYKDPVSSFNLFYQFSLEHPEVFWSMVLKELSVKFQQEPKSILDASDRSKKGGTWFQGAVLNIAECCLLPWPSQNRTDDSTAIVWRDEGLDDYPVNRMSLKELRSQVMTVANCLDTMFQKGDRIAIDMPMTCNAVIIYLAIILGGFVVVSISDSFAPQEISSRMDVSEAKAIFTQDFILRGGQKIPLYSRVVQGTSCKAIVIPASGGFLKVTLRNGDVFWKDFLSLAAGRSSVYSPCYQSADAITNILFSSGTTGEEYREPKAIPWTQLCPIRCASDLWAHVDVHPQDIFCLPTNLGWVAGPMVLYSCFLSGATLALYHGSPLGRSFCKFVQDAGVNILGTVPSLVKSWKAGNCTGLDWTKIRVLTSAGEASDMDDDLWLSARTSYKPIVECCGGTELASAYIQGNLLQPQAFGAFSGASMSTGIVILDEQGNQYPDDTPCAGEVGLFPLYFGATDRLLNADHSKVYFDGMPIFKGRQLRRHGDIIQRTRGGYYIVQGRADDTMNLGGIKTSSVEIERVCNRADEGIRETAAVSIKPAAGGPEQLAILAVLNDRSVSYNVNHLKNKFQSAIQNNLNPLFKVSYVKVVPEFPRTASNKLLRRVLRNQLQQELSNRCKL
;
A
#
# COMPACT_ATOMS: atom_id res chain seq x y z
N MET A 1 -43.22 21.97 37.02
CA MET A 1 -44.61 21.52 37.22
C MET A 1 -44.99 20.78 35.96
N ASP A 2 -45.22 19.48 35.86
CA ASP A 2 -45.28 18.32 36.76
C ASP A 2 -44.96 17.13 35.82
N GLY A 3 -44.17 16.10 36.13
CA GLY A 3 -44.22 15.25 37.31
C GLY A 3 -45.23 14.11 37.07
N LEU A 4 -44.78 12.94 36.58
CA LEU A 4 -45.35 11.62 36.93
C LEU A 4 -44.57 10.44 36.31
N THR A 5 -44.69 9.32 37.01
CA THR A 5 -43.69 8.26 37.22
C THR A 5 -44.30 6.90 36.84
N VAL A 6 -43.48 6.03 36.23
CA VAL A 6 -43.37 4.53 36.26
C VAL A 6 -44.64 3.66 36.46
N VAL A 7 -44.79 2.58 35.64
CA VAL A 7 -44.75 1.12 35.98
C VAL A 7 -45.16 0.31 34.73
N GLY A 8 -44.45 -0.79 34.42
CA GLY A 8 -45.04 -1.87 33.61
C GLY A 8 -44.07 -2.89 33.00
N GLU A 9 -43.55 -3.83 33.80
CA GLU A 9 -42.94 -5.09 33.33
C GLU A 9 -43.95 -5.96 32.57
N ARG A 10 -43.49 -6.70 31.54
CA ARG A 10 -44.10 -7.98 31.14
C ARG A 10 -43.12 -8.88 30.37
N ARG A 11 -42.78 -10.03 30.99
CA ARG A 11 -42.19 -11.24 30.39
C ARG A 11 -43.20 -11.93 29.47
N VAL A 12 -42.75 -12.48 28.33
CA VAL A 12 -43.33 -13.66 27.60
C VAL A 12 -42.20 -14.25 26.74
N GLU A 13 -41.51 -15.30 27.19
CA GLU A 13 -41.70 -16.74 26.92
C GLU A 13 -40.90 -17.30 25.73
N HIS A 14 -40.31 -18.46 26.01
CA HIS A 14 -39.45 -19.28 25.18
C HIS A 14 -40.21 -19.98 24.05
N LEU A 15 -39.58 -20.10 22.88
CA LEU A 15 -39.94 -21.10 21.87
C LEU A 15 -38.79 -22.11 21.76
N VAL A 16 -39.01 -23.24 22.42
CA VAL A 16 -38.31 -24.51 22.24
C VAL A 16 -38.96 -25.19 21.05
N VAL A 17 -38.16 -25.62 20.06
CA VAL A 17 -38.59 -26.62 19.07
C VAL A 17 -37.69 -27.83 19.27
N ASP A 18 -38.34 -28.88 19.76
CA ASP A 18 -37.84 -30.21 19.98
C ASP A 18 -38.02 -31.00 18.68
N GLU A 19 -36.98 -31.70 18.21
CA GLU A 19 -37.15 -32.76 17.22
C GLU A 19 -36.07 -33.82 17.43
N ALA A 20 -36.44 -34.85 18.20
CA ALA A 20 -35.76 -36.13 18.24
C ALA A 20 -36.59 -37.17 17.47
N ALA A 21 -35.97 -37.80 16.46
CA ALA A 21 -35.95 -39.25 16.19
C ALA A 21 -36.00 -39.61 14.69
N ALA A 22 -34.89 -40.11 14.14
CA ALA A 22 -34.90 -41.26 13.23
C ALA A 22 -33.51 -41.91 13.16
N ARG A 23 -33.51 -43.24 13.26
CA ARG A 23 -32.38 -44.15 13.42
C ARG A 23 -31.79 -44.62 12.09
N GLN A 24 -30.49 -44.99 12.17
CA GLN A 24 -29.80 -46.11 11.49
C GLN A 24 -29.42 -46.01 10.00
N GLY A 25 -28.12 -46.17 9.74
CA GLY A 25 -27.63 -46.87 8.54
C GLY A 25 -26.27 -46.42 7.98
N GLY A 26 -25.22 -47.21 8.23
CA GLY A 26 -24.19 -47.50 7.22
C GLY A 26 -22.97 -46.58 7.09
N ALA A 27 -21.81 -47.10 7.50
CA ALA A 27 -20.49 -46.53 7.25
C ALA A 27 -20.08 -46.57 5.76
N LYS A 28 -19.35 -45.55 5.29
CA LYS A 28 -18.12 -45.68 4.46
C LYS A 28 -17.40 -44.34 4.31
N ALA A 29 -16.07 -44.44 4.33
CA ALA A 29 -15.11 -43.36 4.44
C ALA A 29 -15.02 -42.44 3.21
N SER A 30 -14.79 -41.15 3.45
CA SER A 30 -14.12 -40.24 2.51
C SER A 30 -13.36 -39.17 3.30
N SER A 31 -12.03 -39.24 3.22
CA SER A 31 -11.09 -38.25 3.77
C SER A 31 -11.26 -36.91 3.04
N CYS A 32 -11.70 -35.89 3.75
CA CYS A 32 -11.63 -34.50 3.29
C CYS A 32 -11.31 -33.61 4.48
N CYS A 33 -10.22 -32.84 4.37
CA CYS A 33 -9.74 -31.89 5.36
C CYS A 33 -10.87 -30.94 5.79
N ARG A 34 -11.25 -30.99 7.07
CA ARG A 34 -12.17 -30.02 7.68
C ARG A 34 -11.36 -28.86 8.21
N CYS A 35 -11.60 -27.68 7.65
CA CYS A 35 -11.35 -26.40 8.30
C CYS A 35 -12.14 -26.34 9.60
N VAL A 36 -11.46 -26.09 10.72
CA VAL A 36 -12.12 -25.87 12.02
C VAL A 36 -12.39 -24.38 12.16
N SER A 37 -13.66 -23.99 12.08
CA SER A 37 -14.15 -22.70 12.57
C SER A 37 -15.25 -22.96 13.60
N GLY A 38 -15.10 -22.35 14.77
CA GLY A 38 -16.14 -22.24 15.80
C GLY A 38 -16.40 -23.49 16.64
N GLY A 39 -15.78 -23.54 17.82
CA GLY A 39 -16.13 -24.49 18.89
C GLY A 39 -14.92 -24.75 19.79
N GLN A 40 -14.99 -24.30 21.03
CA GLN A 40 -13.96 -24.46 22.07
C GLN A 40 -13.28 -25.85 22.03
N ARG A 41 -11.98 -25.86 21.74
CA ARG A 41 -10.89 -26.61 22.43
C ARG A 41 -9.62 -26.55 21.58
N ALA A 42 -8.76 -25.60 21.89
CA ALA A 42 -7.32 -25.77 21.80
C ALA A 42 -6.78 -25.42 23.18
N HIS A 43 -6.41 -26.43 23.97
CA HIS A 43 -5.65 -26.24 25.20
C HIS A 43 -4.23 -26.70 24.94
N TRP A 44 -3.29 -25.76 25.05
CA TRP A 44 -1.93 -26.01 25.51
C TRP A 44 -1.53 -24.81 26.37
N THR A 45 -1.52 -25.00 27.69
CA THR A 45 -0.91 -24.08 28.65
C THR A 45 0.60 -24.15 28.47
N VAL A 46 1.23 -22.99 28.25
CA VAL A 46 2.67 -22.82 28.45
C VAL A 46 2.90 -23.06 29.95
N ASP A 47 3.33 -24.27 30.31
CA ASP A 47 3.55 -24.66 31.70
C ASP A 47 4.79 -23.90 32.20
N THR A 48 4.57 -22.77 32.88
CA THR A 48 5.58 -22.08 33.69
C THR A 48 5.81 -22.87 34.97
N GLY A 49 6.37 -24.06 34.74
CA GLY A 49 6.26 -25.26 35.54
C GLY A 49 5.90 -25.07 36.99
N HIS A 50 4.62 -25.19 37.37
CA HIS A 50 4.12 -25.50 38.73
C HIS A 50 2.68 -26.06 38.65
N GLY A 51 2.53 -27.33 38.23
CA GLY A 51 1.59 -28.31 38.79
C GLY A 51 0.07 -28.24 38.46
N ARG A 52 -0.37 -29.06 37.48
CA ARG A 52 -1.44 -30.09 37.58
C ARG A 52 -1.65 -30.74 36.20
N ARG A 53 -1.44 -32.05 36.09
CA ARG A 53 -1.70 -32.83 34.87
C ARG A 53 -3.22 -33.03 34.69
N ASP A 54 -3.80 -32.43 33.65
CA ASP A 54 -5.13 -32.79 33.16
C ASP A 54 -4.96 -33.76 31.97
N GLU A 55 -5.42 -35.01 32.13
CA GLU A 55 -5.21 -36.14 31.20
C GLU A 55 -6.06 -36.08 29.91
N ARG A 56 -6.55 -34.90 29.53
CA ARG A 56 -7.36 -34.70 28.31
C ARG A 56 -6.70 -33.81 27.25
N VAL A 57 -5.39 -33.61 27.34
CA VAL A 57 -4.59 -32.87 26.34
C VAL A 57 -3.82 -33.85 25.47
N GLY A 58 -4.05 -33.83 24.16
CA GLY A 58 -3.31 -34.67 23.20
C GLY A 58 -1.82 -34.36 23.20
N ASP A 59 -0.98 -35.39 23.04
CA ASP A 59 0.49 -35.32 23.02
C ASP A 59 1.01 -34.17 22.10
N PRO A 60 1.76 -33.17 22.63
CA PRO A 60 2.32 -32.07 21.84
C PRO A 60 3.15 -32.56 20.65
N GLY A 61 3.84 -33.69 20.83
CA GLY A 61 4.64 -34.32 19.78
C GLY A 61 3.79 -34.60 18.55
N ARG A 62 2.57 -35.11 18.73
CA ARG A 62 1.64 -35.41 17.63
C ARG A 62 1.15 -34.16 16.90
N HIS A 63 0.99 -33.03 17.60
CA HIS A 63 0.58 -31.77 16.96
C HIS A 63 1.72 -31.18 16.11
N VAL A 64 2.95 -31.24 16.62
CA VAL A 64 4.15 -30.80 15.89
C VAL A 64 4.43 -31.70 14.67
N GLU A 65 4.20 -33.00 14.81
CA GLU A 65 4.24 -33.95 13.69
C GLU A 65 3.15 -33.65 12.64
N ALA A 66 1.92 -33.42 13.08
CA ALA A 66 0.81 -33.04 12.20
C ALA A 66 1.06 -31.70 11.48
N ALA A 67 1.86 -30.81 12.09
CA ALA A 67 2.31 -29.56 11.50
C ALA A 67 3.45 -29.73 10.47
N GLY A 68 3.93 -30.96 10.23
CA GLY A 68 4.85 -31.30 9.14
C GLY A 68 6.31 -31.52 9.55
N LEU A 69 6.63 -31.60 10.84
CA LEU A 69 7.94 -32.07 11.29
C LEU A 69 7.98 -33.59 11.41
N GLY A 70 9.09 -34.22 11.02
CA GLY A 70 9.30 -35.65 11.27
C GLY A 70 9.44 -35.94 12.77
N THR A 71 9.05 -37.14 13.21
CA THR A 71 9.02 -37.55 14.63
C THR A 71 10.28 -37.23 15.42
N ALA A 72 11.47 -37.56 14.88
CA ALA A 72 12.74 -37.26 15.55
C ALA A 72 13.00 -35.75 15.69
N ALA A 73 12.60 -34.94 14.70
CA ALA A 73 12.73 -33.49 14.74
C ALA A 73 11.70 -32.84 15.68
N ALA A 74 10.50 -33.43 15.82
CA ALA A 74 9.43 -32.90 16.65
C ALA A 74 9.82 -32.83 18.14
N ALA A 75 10.42 -33.89 18.68
CA ALA A 75 10.87 -33.92 20.08
C ALA A 75 11.97 -32.88 20.37
N ALA A 76 12.96 -32.78 19.48
CA ALA A 76 14.04 -31.80 19.61
C ALA A 76 13.51 -30.36 19.48
N PHE A 77 12.58 -30.12 18.55
CA PHE A 77 11.92 -28.83 18.38
C PHE A 77 11.15 -28.42 19.64
N LEU A 78 10.36 -29.33 20.22
CA LEU A 78 9.59 -29.05 21.44
C LEU A 78 10.50 -28.70 22.62
N ALA A 79 11.60 -29.44 22.80
CA ALA A 79 12.58 -29.12 23.85
C ALA A 79 13.18 -27.72 23.66
N ALA A 80 13.56 -27.37 22.43
CA ALA A 80 14.07 -26.04 22.11
C ALA A 80 13.01 -24.94 22.30
N LEU A 81 11.75 -25.21 21.92
CA LEU A 81 10.64 -24.28 22.07
C LEU A 81 10.33 -24.01 23.54
N HIS A 82 10.29 -25.04 24.39
CA HIS A 82 10.10 -24.89 25.83
C HIS A 82 11.24 -24.10 26.47
N SER A 83 12.48 -24.37 26.06
CA SER A 83 13.66 -23.62 26.53
C SER A 83 13.56 -22.13 26.16
N ALA A 84 13.17 -21.83 24.91
CA ALA A 84 12.98 -20.45 24.45
C ALA A 84 11.84 -19.74 25.19
N ALA A 85 10.70 -20.41 25.39
CA ALA A 85 9.57 -19.85 26.14
C ALA A 85 9.91 -19.61 27.61
N ALA A 86 10.66 -20.51 28.25
CA ALA A 86 11.09 -20.38 29.64
C ALA A 86 12.09 -19.22 29.87
N ALA A 87 12.71 -18.69 28.81
CA ALA A 87 13.58 -17.51 28.89
C ALA A 87 12.80 -16.19 28.98
N ALA A 88 11.47 -16.21 28.78
CA ALA A 88 10.63 -15.02 28.90
C ALA A 88 10.53 -14.54 30.34
N ALA A 89 10.45 -13.22 30.52
CA ALA A 89 10.29 -12.60 31.83
C ALA A 89 8.82 -12.65 32.29
N GLY A 90 8.36 -13.80 32.79
CA GLY A 90 7.04 -14.01 33.36
C GLY A 90 6.02 -14.69 32.41
N ASP A 91 4.75 -14.69 32.81
CA ASP A 91 3.65 -15.36 32.10
C ASP A 91 3.01 -14.50 30.98
N ASP A 92 3.60 -13.37 30.61
CA ASP A 92 3.05 -12.49 29.57
C ASP A 92 3.24 -13.10 28.17
N GLU A 93 2.16 -13.28 27.43
CA GLU A 93 2.19 -13.97 26.13
C GLU A 93 3.04 -13.23 25.08
N ALA A 94 3.11 -11.89 25.16
CA ALA A 94 3.94 -11.10 24.25
C ALA A 94 5.44 -11.28 24.56
N ALA A 95 5.83 -11.31 25.84
CA ALA A 95 7.18 -11.65 26.25
C ALA A 95 7.59 -13.08 25.86
N VAL A 96 6.67 -14.05 25.97
CA VAL A 96 6.88 -15.42 25.50
C VAL A 96 7.12 -15.46 23.99
N TRP A 97 6.28 -14.79 23.21
CA TRP A 97 6.47 -14.73 21.76
C TRP A 97 7.80 -14.04 21.38
N GLU A 98 8.15 -12.93 22.05
CA GLU A 98 9.42 -12.22 21.83
C GLU A 98 10.62 -13.16 22.04
N ALA A 99 10.64 -13.92 23.14
CA ALA A 99 11.71 -14.87 23.44
C ALA A 99 11.76 -16.01 22.41
N VAL A 100 10.61 -16.54 22.01
CA VAL A 100 10.52 -17.59 20.97
C VAL A 100 11.03 -17.09 19.62
N ALA A 101 10.59 -15.92 19.17
CA ALA A 101 11.01 -15.33 17.90
C ALA A 101 12.51 -15.00 17.89
N ALA A 102 13.04 -14.46 19.00
CA ALA A 102 14.45 -14.11 19.14
C ALA A 102 15.38 -15.33 19.24
N SER A 103 14.88 -16.47 19.73
CA SER A 103 15.70 -17.68 19.91
C SER A 103 16.15 -18.35 18.61
N GLY A 104 15.50 -18.05 17.48
CA GLY A 104 15.74 -18.72 16.20
C GLY A 104 15.24 -20.18 16.15
N VAL A 105 14.44 -20.62 17.13
CA VAL A 105 13.87 -21.98 17.15
C VAL A 105 12.93 -22.24 15.96
N LEU A 106 12.22 -21.21 15.51
CA LEU A 106 11.38 -21.22 14.31
C LEU A 106 12.20 -20.71 13.12
N ARG A 107 12.54 -21.61 12.20
CA ARG A 107 13.41 -21.31 11.06
C ARG A 107 12.61 -21.08 9.77
N PRO A 108 13.10 -20.27 8.82
CA PRO A 108 12.44 -20.01 7.54
C PRO A 108 12.08 -21.26 6.72
N GLU A 109 12.78 -22.38 6.91
CA GLU A 109 12.53 -23.63 6.18
C GLU A 109 11.42 -24.48 6.80
N HIS A 110 10.97 -24.15 8.03
CA HIS A 110 9.91 -24.91 8.68
C HIS A 110 8.57 -24.73 7.95
N PRO A 111 7.71 -25.79 7.96
CA PRO A 111 6.38 -25.71 7.36
C PRO A 111 5.56 -24.59 8.01
N HIS A 112 4.78 -23.86 7.21
CA HIS A 112 3.97 -22.75 7.71
C HIS A 112 3.00 -23.17 8.83
N ALA A 113 2.45 -24.37 8.76
CA ALA A 113 1.58 -24.93 9.80
C ALA A 113 2.26 -24.98 11.18
N LEU A 114 3.58 -25.18 11.23
CA LEU A 114 4.33 -25.14 12.50
C LEU A 114 4.41 -23.71 13.06
N HIS A 115 4.66 -22.72 12.21
CA HIS A 115 4.66 -21.31 12.62
C HIS A 115 3.28 -20.90 13.15
N GLN A 116 2.19 -21.29 12.47
CA GLN A 116 0.82 -21.07 12.92
C GLN A 116 0.57 -21.74 14.28
N LEU A 117 0.94 -23.02 14.41
CA LEU A 117 0.76 -23.77 15.65
C LEU A 117 1.41 -23.04 16.84
N VAL A 118 2.67 -22.62 16.71
CA VAL A 118 3.36 -21.94 17.82
C VAL A 118 2.76 -20.57 18.09
N TYR A 119 2.57 -19.72 17.07
CA TYR A 119 2.05 -18.36 17.24
C TYR A 119 0.68 -18.35 17.92
N TYR A 120 -0.26 -19.17 17.42
CA TYR A 120 -1.60 -19.25 18.00
C TYR A 120 -1.65 -19.94 19.37
N SER A 121 -0.69 -20.82 19.66
CA SER A 121 -0.58 -21.42 21.00
C SER A 121 -0.09 -20.41 22.03
N VAL A 122 0.93 -19.61 21.70
CA VAL A 122 1.44 -18.55 22.58
C VAL A 122 0.34 -17.53 22.89
N TYR A 123 -0.41 -17.11 21.88
CA TYR A 123 -1.49 -16.12 22.04
C TYR A 123 -2.89 -16.73 22.29
N ALA A 124 -2.99 -17.99 22.71
CA ALA A 124 -4.28 -18.65 22.92
C ALA A 124 -5.15 -17.94 23.98
N GLY A 125 -4.52 -17.32 24.98
CA GLY A 125 -5.17 -16.53 26.02
C GLY A 125 -5.33 -15.04 25.72
N TRP A 126 -4.87 -14.55 24.57
CA TRP A 126 -4.80 -13.12 24.27
C TRP A 126 -6.18 -12.50 24.01
N ASP A 127 -6.63 -11.65 24.95
CA ASP A 127 -7.86 -10.88 24.77
C ASP A 127 -7.62 -9.67 23.84
N ARG A 128 -7.98 -9.84 22.56
CA ARG A 128 -7.88 -8.78 21.54
C ARG A 128 -8.75 -7.56 21.82
N ALA A 129 -9.91 -7.74 22.45
CA ALA A 129 -10.79 -6.62 22.77
C ALA A 129 -10.19 -5.76 23.89
N ALA A 130 -9.58 -6.41 24.88
CA ALA A 130 -8.95 -5.72 26.00
C ALA A 130 -7.52 -5.24 25.73
N ARG A 131 -6.76 -5.86 24.82
CA ARG A 131 -5.33 -5.57 24.63
C ARG A 131 -4.96 -5.06 23.24
N GLY A 132 -5.89 -5.12 22.28
CA GLY A 132 -5.59 -4.86 20.87
C GLY A 132 -5.02 -6.09 20.15
N PRO A 133 -4.55 -5.94 18.90
CA PRO A 133 -3.97 -7.05 18.16
C PRO A 133 -2.68 -7.55 18.84
N PRO A 134 -2.41 -8.88 18.84
CA PRO A 134 -1.20 -9.43 19.44
C PRO A 134 0.03 -8.97 18.65
N PRO A 135 1.04 -8.36 19.30
CA PRO A 135 2.27 -7.97 18.65
C PRO A 135 3.05 -9.21 18.21
N TYR A 136 3.81 -9.14 17.12
CA TYR A 136 4.67 -10.24 16.70
C TYR A 136 6.14 -9.83 16.57
N TRP A 137 6.41 -8.52 16.49
CA TRP A 137 7.76 -7.98 16.44
C TRP A 137 7.89 -6.83 17.43
N PHE A 138 9.07 -6.73 18.04
CA PHE A 138 9.37 -5.74 19.07
C PHE A 138 10.66 -5.01 18.75
N PRO A 139 10.75 -3.69 19.05
CA PRO A 139 11.97 -2.94 18.88
C PRO A 139 13.04 -3.42 19.86
N SER A 140 14.16 -3.91 19.33
CA SER A 140 15.33 -4.27 20.13
C SER A 140 15.96 -3.03 20.76
N ARG A 141 16.38 -3.15 22.03
CA ARG A 141 17.06 -2.09 22.81
C ARG A 141 18.45 -1.70 22.30
N ILE A 142 19.01 -2.39 21.31
CA ILE A 142 20.25 -1.96 20.66
C ILE A 142 19.93 -1.32 19.31
N ASP A 143 18.95 -1.86 18.59
CA ASP A 143 18.70 -1.53 17.19
C ASP A 143 17.90 -0.22 17.01
N TRP A 144 16.90 0.05 17.85
CA TRP A 144 16.12 1.30 17.85
C TRP A 144 16.97 2.58 17.85
N LYS A 145 18.06 2.66 18.63
CA LYS A 145 18.98 3.83 18.65
C LYS A 145 19.75 4.00 17.34
N GLN A 146 19.86 2.93 16.56
CA GLN A 146 20.54 2.93 15.27
C GLN A 146 19.60 3.23 14.12
N THR A 147 18.28 3.20 14.32
CA THR A 147 17.32 3.65 13.32
C THR A 147 17.48 5.15 13.07
N ASN A 148 17.16 5.62 11.87
CA ASN A 148 17.16 7.03 11.47
C ASN A 148 16.39 7.91 12.44
N LEU A 149 15.14 7.53 12.74
CA LEU A 149 14.30 8.26 13.68
C LEU A 149 14.86 8.17 15.11
N GLY A 150 15.35 6.99 15.52
CA GLY A 150 15.98 6.82 16.83
C GLY A 150 17.24 7.68 17.01
N ARG A 151 18.13 7.75 16.01
CA ARG A 151 19.31 8.63 16.01
C ARG A 151 18.91 10.10 16.08
N MET A 152 17.90 10.50 15.30
CA MET A 152 17.37 11.87 15.35
C MET A 152 16.82 12.20 16.74
N MET A 153 16.07 11.28 17.35
CA MET A 153 15.54 11.44 18.69
C MET A 153 16.64 11.48 19.76
N GLU A 154 17.68 10.65 19.66
CA GLU A 154 18.81 10.71 20.61
C GLU A 154 19.59 12.02 20.50
N ALA A 155 19.82 12.50 19.27
CA ALA A 155 20.57 13.72 19.05
C ALA A 155 19.81 14.99 19.51
N ASN A 156 18.48 14.99 19.44
CA ASN A 156 17.68 16.21 19.61
C ASN A 156 16.70 16.14 20.80
N GLY A 157 16.24 14.95 21.17
CA GLY A 157 15.25 14.70 22.22
C GLY A 157 15.56 15.37 23.56
N PRO A 158 16.79 15.25 24.11
CA PRO A 158 17.15 15.92 25.37
C PRO A 158 16.99 17.45 25.31
N LYS A 159 17.25 18.06 24.14
CA LYS A 159 17.10 19.51 23.93
C LYS A 159 15.64 19.90 23.71
N LEU A 160 14.90 19.10 22.97
CA LEU A 160 13.53 19.42 22.53
C LEU A 160 12.47 19.10 23.59
N LEU A 161 12.63 18.00 24.32
CA LEU A 161 11.65 17.51 25.31
C LEU A 161 12.17 17.62 26.76
N GLY A 162 13.42 18.05 26.96
CA GLY A 162 14.02 18.23 28.28
C GLY A 162 14.07 16.94 29.10
N SER A 163 13.75 17.03 30.38
CA SER A 163 13.68 15.89 31.31
C SER A 163 12.60 14.86 30.99
N SER A 164 11.66 15.19 30.10
CA SER A 164 10.64 14.25 29.63
C SER A 164 11.19 13.24 28.62
N TYR A 165 12.31 13.56 27.97
CA TYR A 165 13.00 12.61 27.10
C TYR A 165 13.72 11.56 27.95
N LYS A 166 13.38 10.30 27.72
CA LYS A 166 14.10 9.17 28.32
C LYS A 166 14.93 8.49 27.25
N ASP A 167 14.25 8.12 26.18
CA ASP A 167 14.78 7.33 25.10
C ASP A 167 13.81 7.28 23.89
N PRO A 168 14.23 6.85 22.68
CA PRO A 168 13.38 6.92 21.49
C PRO A 168 12.03 6.15 21.48
N VAL A 169 11.85 5.08 22.25
CA VAL A 169 10.67 4.21 22.28
C VAL A 169 9.69 4.79 23.30
N SER A 170 10.16 5.00 24.54
CA SER A 170 9.35 5.55 25.62
C SER A 170 8.92 7.00 25.35
N SER A 171 9.72 7.75 24.58
CA SER A 171 9.44 9.15 24.24
C SER A 171 8.84 9.32 22.84
N PHE A 172 8.56 8.24 22.11
CA PHE A 172 8.05 8.29 20.74
C PHE A 172 6.81 9.18 20.63
N ASN A 173 5.80 8.94 21.48
CA ASN A 173 4.55 9.70 21.45
C ASN A 173 4.76 11.19 21.73
N LEU A 174 5.66 11.54 22.66
CA LEU A 174 5.98 12.94 22.96
C LEU A 174 6.69 13.62 21.78
N PHE A 175 7.60 12.91 21.11
CA PHE A 175 8.30 13.42 19.94
C PHE A 175 7.39 13.52 18.71
N TYR A 176 6.46 12.59 18.55
CA TYR A 176 5.39 12.67 17.55
C TYR A 176 4.53 13.92 17.79
N GLN A 177 4.06 14.17 19.02
CA GLN A 177 3.31 15.39 19.34
C GLN A 177 4.13 16.66 19.07
N PHE A 178 5.41 16.66 19.47
CA PHE A 178 6.33 17.75 19.14
C PHE A 178 6.42 18.00 17.63
N SER A 179 6.48 16.95 16.81
CA SER A 179 6.53 17.08 15.34
C SER A 179 5.27 17.70 14.73
N LEU A 180 4.12 17.58 15.40
CA LEU A 180 2.86 18.23 15.01
C LEU A 180 2.82 19.70 15.40
N GLU A 181 3.30 20.01 16.60
CA GLU A 181 3.24 21.35 17.19
C GLU A 181 4.35 22.26 16.67
N HIS A 182 5.51 21.69 16.34
CA HIS A 182 6.71 22.39 15.88
C HIS A 182 7.22 21.83 14.54
N PRO A 183 6.38 21.84 13.47
CA PRO A 183 6.73 21.21 12.20
C PRO A 183 7.96 21.84 11.55
N GLU A 184 8.18 23.15 11.68
CA GLU A 184 9.37 23.80 11.12
C GLU A 184 10.68 23.23 11.70
N VAL A 185 10.69 22.97 13.01
CA VAL A 185 11.86 22.38 13.68
C VAL A 185 12.06 20.95 13.19
N PHE A 186 10.99 20.14 13.13
CA PHE A 186 11.05 18.77 12.63
C PHE A 186 11.60 18.70 11.19
N TRP A 187 11.02 19.47 10.27
CA TRP A 187 11.44 19.48 8.87
C TRP A 187 12.86 20.02 8.69
N SER A 188 13.30 20.97 9.51
CA SER A 188 14.70 21.44 9.49
C SER A 188 15.71 20.34 9.84
N MET A 189 15.31 19.36 10.67
CA MET A 189 16.15 18.20 11.00
C MET A 189 16.13 17.20 9.85
N VAL A 190 14.94 16.85 9.33
CA VAL A 190 14.79 15.90 8.22
C VAL A 190 15.54 16.33 6.96
N LEU A 191 15.51 17.62 6.62
CA LEU A 191 16.19 18.14 5.42
C LEU A 191 17.71 17.95 5.44
N LYS A 192 18.33 17.80 6.62
CA LYS A 192 19.77 17.51 6.74
C LYS A 192 20.10 16.06 6.42
N GLU A 193 19.11 15.18 6.53
CA GLU A 193 19.23 13.74 6.36
C GLU A 193 18.88 13.29 4.94
N LEU A 194 18.26 14.15 4.13
CA LEU A 194 17.90 13.87 2.74
C LEU A 194 18.81 14.65 1.79
N SER A 195 19.04 14.08 0.60
CA SER A 195 19.81 14.68 -0.47
C SER A 195 19.02 15.79 -1.19
N VAL A 196 18.62 16.83 -0.46
CA VAL A 196 17.88 17.98 -1.00
C VAL A 196 18.84 19.16 -1.14
N LYS A 197 18.91 19.71 -2.35
CA LYS A 197 19.75 20.87 -2.68
C LYS A 197 18.87 21.99 -3.22
N PHE A 198 18.90 23.13 -2.55
CA PHE A 198 18.25 24.34 -3.02
C PHE A 198 19.23 25.16 -3.86
N GLN A 199 18.76 25.62 -5.02
CA GLN A 199 19.44 26.68 -5.78
C GLN A 199 19.19 28.04 -5.13
N GLN A 200 18.01 28.21 -4.54
CA GLN A 200 17.66 29.32 -3.65
C GLN A 200 16.97 28.74 -2.42
N GLU A 201 17.53 28.98 -1.25
CA GLU A 201 16.98 28.52 0.03
C GLU A 201 15.59 29.11 0.31
N PRO A 202 14.70 28.38 1.02
CA PRO A 202 13.41 28.92 1.45
C PRO A 202 13.59 30.07 2.43
N LYS A 203 12.73 31.09 2.33
CA LYS A 203 12.65 32.17 3.33
C LYS A 203 12.13 31.69 4.69
N SER A 204 11.27 30.67 4.67
CA SER A 204 10.69 29.99 5.83
C SER A 204 10.31 28.56 5.45
N ILE A 205 10.30 27.66 6.44
CA ILE A 205 9.86 26.28 6.19
C ILE A 205 8.35 26.24 6.00
N LEU A 206 7.60 26.94 6.86
CA LEU A 206 6.15 27.01 6.81
C LEU A 206 5.64 28.42 7.13
N ASP A 207 4.92 29.02 6.19
CA ASP A 207 4.10 30.21 6.45
C ASP A 207 2.62 29.81 6.53
N ALA A 208 2.05 29.87 7.74
CA ALA A 208 0.64 29.58 8.02
C ALA A 208 -0.16 30.85 8.37
N SER A 209 0.36 32.04 8.05
CA SER A 209 -0.32 33.33 8.33
C SER A 209 -1.57 33.53 7.47
N ASP A 210 -1.53 33.10 6.21
CA ASP A 210 -2.66 33.13 5.29
C ASP A 210 -3.66 31.99 5.58
N ARG A 211 -4.75 32.33 6.26
CA ARG A 211 -5.80 31.37 6.63
C ARG A 211 -6.61 30.87 5.44
N SER A 212 -6.56 31.52 4.27
CA SER A 212 -7.23 31.04 3.06
C SER A 212 -6.55 29.78 2.52
N LYS A 213 -5.23 29.67 2.70
CA LYS A 213 -4.44 28.47 2.42
C LYS A 213 -4.47 27.52 3.60
N LYS A 214 -5.51 26.69 3.65
CA LYS A 214 -5.74 25.71 4.74
C LYS A 214 -4.49 24.84 5.05
N GLY A 215 -3.68 24.53 4.04
CA GLY A 215 -2.44 23.73 4.17
C GLY A 215 -1.15 24.51 4.44
N GLY A 216 -1.21 25.84 4.51
CA GLY A 216 -0.04 26.71 4.63
C GLY A 216 0.77 26.81 3.34
N THR A 217 1.76 27.70 3.32
CA THR A 217 2.75 27.82 2.25
C THR A 217 4.08 27.24 2.73
N TRP A 218 4.50 26.12 2.15
CA TRP A 218 5.75 25.46 2.50
C TRP A 218 6.89 25.91 1.58
N PHE A 219 8.09 26.06 2.16
CA PHE A 219 9.32 26.46 1.47
C PHE A 219 9.16 27.72 0.60
N GLN A 220 8.57 28.76 1.18
CA GLN A 220 8.28 30.01 0.46
C GLN A 220 9.54 30.59 -0.18
N GLY A 221 9.49 30.80 -1.50
CA GLY A 221 10.60 31.37 -2.26
C GLY A 221 11.76 30.41 -2.54
N ALA A 222 11.66 29.14 -2.17
CA ALA A 222 12.67 28.15 -2.54
C ALA A 222 12.65 27.84 -4.03
N VAL A 223 13.83 27.64 -4.60
CA VAL A 223 14.04 27.23 -5.99
C VAL A 223 14.97 26.02 -5.99
N LEU A 224 14.58 24.96 -6.69
CA LEU A 224 15.32 23.70 -6.77
C LEU A 224 14.98 22.92 -8.05
N ASN A 225 15.68 21.81 -8.26
CA ASN A 225 15.25 20.77 -9.18
C ASN A 225 15.36 19.40 -8.46
N ILE A 226 14.21 18.80 -8.19
CA ILE A 226 14.15 17.56 -7.40
C ILE A 226 14.73 16.34 -8.14
N ALA A 227 14.79 16.37 -9.47
CA ALA A 227 15.48 15.34 -10.23
C ALA A 227 17.01 15.49 -10.15
N GLU A 228 17.55 16.72 -10.12
CA GLU A 228 18.97 16.94 -9.82
C GLU A 228 19.32 16.34 -8.45
N CYS A 229 18.50 16.61 -7.43
CA CYS A 229 18.67 16.04 -6.08
C CYS A 229 18.80 14.51 -6.09
N CYS A 230 18.06 13.80 -6.95
CA CYS A 230 18.14 12.34 -7.08
C CYS A 230 19.46 11.84 -7.73
N LEU A 231 20.15 12.70 -8.49
CA LEU A 231 21.29 12.37 -9.35
C LEU A 231 22.64 12.82 -8.77
N LEU A 232 22.63 13.53 -7.64
CA LEU A 232 23.84 14.02 -7.02
C LEU A 232 24.51 12.93 -6.16
N PRO A 233 25.85 12.87 -6.18
CA PRO A 233 26.57 12.17 -5.14
C PRO A 233 26.31 12.89 -3.81
N TRP A 234 26.30 12.13 -2.72
CA TRP A 234 26.10 12.68 -1.38
C TRP A 234 27.14 12.08 -0.45
N PRO A 235 28.34 12.69 -0.36
CA PRO A 235 29.47 12.12 0.35
C PRO A 235 29.20 11.85 1.84
N SER A 236 28.37 12.67 2.50
CA SER A 236 27.97 12.45 3.89
C SER A 236 27.13 11.18 4.09
N GLN A 237 26.63 10.57 3.01
CA GLN A 237 25.95 9.27 2.99
C GLN A 237 26.78 8.18 2.31
N ASN A 238 28.08 8.41 2.10
CA ASN A 238 28.97 7.52 1.35
C ASN A 238 28.49 7.19 -0.08
N ARG A 239 27.65 8.05 -0.66
CA ARG A 239 27.15 7.89 -2.03
C ARG A 239 28.06 8.62 -3.00
N THR A 240 28.72 7.87 -3.87
CA THR A 240 29.63 8.35 -4.91
C THR A 240 29.08 8.10 -6.30
N ASP A 241 29.73 8.65 -7.33
CA ASP A 241 29.37 8.42 -8.73
C ASP A 241 29.38 6.93 -9.13
N ASP A 242 30.24 6.12 -8.50
CA ASP A 242 30.38 4.68 -8.76
C ASP A 242 29.41 3.82 -7.93
N SER A 243 28.67 4.43 -7.01
CA SER A 243 27.64 3.73 -6.23
C SER A 243 26.56 3.18 -7.16
N THR A 244 26.07 1.97 -6.90
CA THR A 244 24.95 1.40 -7.65
C THR A 244 23.71 2.25 -7.37
N ALA A 245 23.06 2.78 -8.42
CA ALA A 245 21.79 3.49 -8.31
C ALA A 245 20.62 2.55 -8.60
N ILE A 246 20.75 1.68 -9.61
CA ILE A 246 19.70 0.73 -10.00
C ILE A 246 20.30 -0.68 -10.13
N VAL A 247 19.61 -1.68 -9.58
CA VAL A 247 19.85 -3.10 -9.81
C VAL A 247 18.61 -3.71 -10.45
N TRP A 248 18.76 -4.52 -11.49
CA TRP A 248 17.58 -5.11 -12.16
C TRP A 248 17.82 -6.46 -12.78
N ARG A 249 16.72 -7.13 -13.13
CA ARG A 249 16.71 -8.34 -13.96
C ARG A 249 15.44 -8.42 -14.79
N ASP A 250 15.57 -8.97 -15.99
CA ASP A 250 14.45 -9.26 -16.86
C ASP A 250 13.85 -10.64 -16.55
N GLU A 251 12.54 -10.80 -16.74
CA GLU A 251 11.84 -12.07 -16.59
C GLU A 251 12.45 -13.17 -17.49
N GLY A 252 12.64 -14.37 -16.94
CA GLY A 252 13.19 -15.51 -17.67
C GLY A 252 14.72 -15.59 -17.72
N LEU A 253 15.44 -14.64 -17.09
CA LEU A 253 16.89 -14.65 -16.95
C LEU A 253 17.34 -15.06 -15.55
N ASP A 254 16.61 -15.95 -14.89
CA ASP A 254 16.82 -16.34 -13.49
C ASP A 254 18.23 -16.90 -13.23
N ASP A 255 18.83 -17.57 -14.23
CA ASP A 255 20.17 -18.16 -14.14
C ASP A 255 21.32 -17.18 -14.44
N TYR A 256 20.99 -15.93 -14.80
CA TYR A 256 21.98 -14.89 -15.07
C TYR A 256 22.16 -13.95 -13.88
N PRO A 257 23.35 -13.35 -13.72
CA PRO A 257 23.58 -12.31 -12.73
C PRO A 257 22.62 -11.13 -12.88
N VAL A 258 22.35 -10.44 -11.77
CA VAL A 258 21.64 -9.16 -11.80
C VAL A 258 22.45 -8.11 -12.54
N ASN A 259 21.77 -7.25 -13.28
CA ASN A 259 22.36 -6.07 -13.91
C ASN A 259 22.47 -4.92 -12.90
N ARG A 260 23.42 -4.02 -13.13
CA ARG A 260 23.67 -2.85 -12.27
C ARG A 260 23.91 -1.61 -13.12
N MET A 261 23.47 -0.47 -12.62
CA MET A 261 23.70 0.85 -13.19
C MET A 261 24.18 1.76 -12.06
N SER A 262 25.35 2.35 -12.26
CA SER A 262 25.94 3.33 -11.35
C SER A 262 25.17 4.66 -11.39
N LEU A 263 25.36 5.47 -10.35
CA LEU A 263 24.81 6.83 -10.30
C LEU A 263 25.30 7.69 -11.48
N LYS A 264 26.57 7.55 -11.86
CA LYS A 264 27.15 8.25 -13.01
C LYS A 264 26.48 7.87 -14.33
N GLU A 265 26.23 6.58 -14.55
CA GLU A 265 25.54 6.09 -15.76
C GLU A 265 24.09 6.56 -15.79
N LEU A 266 23.38 6.48 -14.66
CA LEU A 266 22.02 6.98 -14.54
C LEU A 266 21.97 8.48 -14.89
N ARG A 267 22.83 9.29 -14.25
CA ARG A 267 22.92 10.73 -14.50
C ARG A 267 23.21 11.04 -15.96
N SER A 268 24.17 10.35 -16.57
CA SER A 268 24.52 10.53 -17.99
C SER A 268 23.33 10.25 -18.92
N GLN A 269 22.60 9.16 -18.68
CA GLN A 269 21.43 8.80 -19.49
C GLN A 269 20.27 9.78 -19.29
N VAL A 270 20.02 10.22 -18.05
CA VAL A 270 19.01 11.24 -17.76
C VAL A 270 19.33 12.56 -18.47
N MET A 271 20.58 13.02 -18.41
CA MET A 271 21.02 14.23 -19.11
C MET A 271 20.89 14.11 -20.63
N THR A 272 21.16 12.92 -21.19
CA THR A 272 20.99 12.64 -22.62
C THR A 272 19.52 12.75 -23.04
N VAL A 273 18.61 12.15 -22.27
CA VAL A 273 17.16 12.22 -22.55
C VAL A 273 16.64 13.64 -22.39
N ALA A 274 17.07 14.38 -21.36
CA ALA A 274 16.69 15.78 -21.16
C ALA A 274 17.16 16.67 -22.34
N ASN A 275 18.36 16.44 -22.85
CA ASN A 275 18.85 17.09 -24.07
C ASN A 275 17.99 16.81 -25.30
N CYS A 276 17.50 15.57 -25.47
CA CYS A 276 16.62 15.21 -26.57
C CYS A 276 15.26 15.91 -26.45
N LEU A 277 14.69 15.95 -25.23
CA LEU A 277 13.41 16.62 -24.96
C LEU A 277 13.45 18.11 -25.36
N ASP A 278 14.55 18.80 -25.08
CA ASP A 278 14.74 20.23 -25.43
C ASP A 278 14.74 20.52 -26.92
N THR A 279 14.94 19.50 -27.78
CA THR A 279 14.86 19.67 -29.24
C THR A 279 13.43 19.57 -29.76
N MET A 280 12.51 19.03 -28.95
CA MET A 280 11.15 18.67 -29.39
C MET A 280 10.05 19.41 -28.63
N PHE A 281 10.31 19.85 -27.39
CA PHE A 281 9.31 20.36 -26.47
C PHE A 281 9.76 21.65 -25.78
N GLN A 282 8.80 22.37 -25.21
CA GLN A 282 9.05 23.59 -24.44
C GLN A 282 8.91 23.32 -22.93
N LYS A 283 9.68 24.05 -22.12
CA LYS A 283 9.62 23.96 -20.65
C LYS A 283 8.17 24.13 -20.17
N GLY A 284 7.75 23.31 -19.22
CA GLY A 284 6.35 23.24 -18.76
C GLY A 284 5.44 22.32 -19.58
N ASP A 285 5.89 21.82 -20.73
CA ASP A 285 5.13 20.81 -21.48
C ASP A 285 4.94 19.55 -20.65
N ARG A 286 3.74 18.97 -20.76
CA ARG A 286 3.34 17.75 -20.05
C ARG A 286 3.58 16.54 -20.96
N ILE A 287 4.30 15.55 -20.45
CA ILE A 287 4.75 14.39 -21.21
C ILE A 287 4.37 13.14 -20.44
N ALA A 288 3.57 12.28 -21.06
CA ALA A 288 3.07 11.08 -20.44
C ALA A 288 4.09 9.93 -20.48
N ILE A 289 3.99 9.04 -19.50
CA ILE A 289 4.69 7.77 -19.46
C ILE A 289 3.63 6.68 -19.28
N ASP A 290 3.54 5.77 -20.25
CA ASP A 290 2.70 4.59 -20.25
C ASP A 290 3.57 3.38 -20.65
N MET A 291 4.27 2.83 -19.66
CA MET A 291 5.10 1.63 -19.78
C MET A 291 5.46 1.05 -18.41
N PRO A 292 5.86 -0.24 -18.33
CA PRO A 292 6.42 -0.84 -17.13
C PRO A 292 7.60 -0.02 -16.57
N MET A 293 7.75 -0.04 -15.24
CA MET A 293 8.83 0.69 -14.54
C MET A 293 10.18 -0.02 -14.73
N THR A 294 10.72 0.13 -15.93
CA THR A 294 12.07 -0.30 -16.30
C THR A 294 13.12 0.77 -15.98
N CYS A 295 14.41 0.45 -16.10
CA CYS A 295 15.49 1.45 -16.02
C CYS A 295 15.23 2.64 -16.96
N ASN A 296 14.76 2.39 -18.19
CA ASN A 296 14.42 3.45 -19.15
C ASN A 296 13.28 4.33 -18.63
N ALA A 297 12.24 3.75 -18.02
CA ALA A 297 11.14 4.52 -17.45
C ALA A 297 11.62 5.44 -16.31
N VAL A 298 12.53 4.96 -15.45
CA VAL A 298 13.16 5.77 -14.39
C VAL A 298 13.99 6.91 -14.98
N ILE A 299 14.78 6.63 -16.01
CA ILE A 299 15.58 7.63 -16.73
C ILE A 299 14.68 8.72 -17.34
N ILE A 300 13.62 8.32 -18.05
CA ILE A 300 12.68 9.22 -18.70
C ILE A 300 11.96 10.09 -17.68
N TYR A 301 11.48 9.48 -16.59
CA TYR A 301 10.79 10.18 -15.51
C TYR A 301 11.67 11.29 -14.91
N LEU A 302 12.91 10.98 -14.56
CA LEU A 302 13.85 11.98 -14.04
C LEU A 302 14.25 13.01 -15.10
N ALA A 303 14.38 12.63 -16.37
CA ALA A 303 14.77 13.53 -17.45
C ALA A 303 13.72 14.59 -17.78
N ILE A 304 12.44 14.21 -17.77
CA ILE A 304 11.31 15.13 -17.94
C ILE A 304 11.38 16.21 -16.84
N ILE A 305 11.56 15.82 -15.58
CA ILE A 305 11.61 16.76 -14.45
C ILE A 305 12.91 17.58 -14.44
N LEU A 306 14.07 16.95 -14.74
CA LEU A 306 15.35 17.65 -14.85
C LEU A 306 15.29 18.74 -15.91
N GLY A 307 14.62 18.43 -17.01
CA GLY A 307 14.35 19.35 -18.10
C GLY A 307 13.27 20.38 -17.82
N GLY A 308 12.62 20.43 -16.65
CA GLY A 308 11.57 21.41 -16.35
C GLY A 308 10.27 21.18 -17.12
N PHE A 309 10.05 19.95 -17.57
CA PHE A 309 8.79 19.44 -18.11
C PHE A 309 8.01 18.77 -16.96
N VAL A 310 6.76 18.41 -17.24
CA VAL A 310 5.87 17.79 -16.25
C VAL A 310 5.57 16.35 -16.66
N VAL A 311 5.80 15.39 -15.76
CA VAL A 311 5.43 14.00 -16.01
C VAL A 311 3.92 13.83 -15.92
N VAL A 312 3.33 13.04 -16.81
CA VAL A 312 1.96 12.53 -16.66
C VAL A 312 2.05 11.02 -16.49
N SER A 313 1.74 10.55 -15.29
CA SER A 313 1.91 9.15 -14.93
C SER A 313 0.66 8.34 -15.27
N ILE A 314 0.75 7.43 -16.24
CA ILE A 314 -0.36 6.58 -16.71
C ILE A 314 0.02 5.11 -16.47
N SER A 315 -0.90 4.31 -15.93
CA SER A 315 -0.63 2.88 -15.74
C SER A 315 -0.62 2.16 -17.08
N ASP A 316 0.46 1.42 -17.31
CA ASP A 316 0.68 0.45 -18.40
C ASP A 316 -0.40 -0.65 -18.53
N SER A 317 -1.29 -0.76 -17.54
CA SER A 317 -2.41 -1.70 -17.57
C SER A 317 -3.67 -1.13 -18.21
N PHE A 318 -3.79 0.19 -18.37
CA PHE A 318 -5.04 0.84 -18.76
C PHE A 318 -5.49 0.54 -20.19
N ALA A 319 -6.81 0.58 -20.39
CA ALA A 319 -7.45 0.50 -21.70
C ALA A 319 -7.25 1.82 -22.49
N PRO A 320 -7.39 1.80 -23.83
CA PRO A 320 -7.20 2.98 -24.68
C PRO A 320 -8.01 4.21 -24.24
N GLN A 321 -9.27 4.02 -23.83
CA GLN A 321 -10.12 5.11 -23.37
C GLN A 321 -9.59 5.77 -22.09
N GLU A 322 -9.05 4.97 -21.16
CA GLU A 322 -8.47 5.46 -19.92
C GLU A 322 -7.14 6.21 -20.17
N ILE A 323 -6.38 5.80 -21.19
CA ILE A 323 -5.22 6.56 -21.69
C ILE A 323 -5.70 7.90 -22.26
N SER A 324 -6.69 7.91 -23.17
CA SER A 324 -7.26 9.12 -23.78
C SER A 324 -7.64 10.15 -22.73
N SER A 325 -8.50 9.77 -21.78
CA SER A 325 -9.02 10.70 -20.79
C SER A 325 -7.91 11.31 -19.91
N ARG A 326 -6.84 10.55 -19.62
CA ARG A 326 -5.70 11.08 -18.87
C ARG A 326 -4.83 12.01 -19.72
N MET A 327 -4.63 11.68 -20.99
CA MET A 327 -3.95 12.57 -21.94
C MET A 327 -4.70 13.89 -22.09
N ASP A 328 -6.02 13.85 -22.21
CA ASP A 328 -6.88 15.02 -22.40
C ASP A 328 -6.92 15.90 -21.14
N VAL A 329 -7.22 15.31 -19.97
CA VAL A 329 -7.28 16.04 -18.69
C VAL A 329 -5.94 16.67 -18.32
N SER A 330 -4.83 16.00 -18.65
CA SER A 330 -3.50 16.54 -18.43
C SER A 330 -3.01 17.40 -19.59
N GLU A 331 -3.70 17.52 -20.71
CA GLU A 331 -3.22 18.25 -21.90
C GLU A 331 -1.80 17.81 -22.33
N ALA A 332 -1.50 16.51 -22.23
CA ALA A 332 -0.18 15.96 -22.52
C ALA A 332 0.13 16.03 -24.02
N LYS A 333 1.33 16.52 -24.38
CA LYS A 333 1.74 16.71 -25.77
C LYS A 333 2.37 15.48 -26.43
N ALA A 334 2.90 14.57 -25.61
CA ALA A 334 3.54 13.36 -26.06
C ALA A 334 3.46 12.25 -25.00
N ILE A 335 3.78 11.02 -25.40
CA ILE A 335 3.75 9.84 -24.55
C ILE A 335 4.96 8.94 -24.82
N PHE A 336 5.70 8.57 -23.77
CA PHE A 336 6.67 7.48 -23.83
C PHE A 336 5.97 6.16 -23.59
N THR A 337 6.22 5.18 -24.44
CA THR A 337 5.61 3.85 -24.32
C THR A 337 6.52 2.74 -24.88
N GLN A 338 6.06 1.49 -24.81
CA GLN A 338 6.73 0.33 -25.39
C GLN A 338 5.89 -0.32 -26.49
N ASP A 339 6.53 -1.11 -27.34
CA ASP A 339 5.83 -1.92 -28.35
C ASP A 339 4.86 -2.93 -27.70
N PHE A 340 5.30 -3.64 -26.65
CA PHE A 340 4.48 -4.52 -25.83
C PHE A 340 4.99 -4.61 -24.38
N ILE A 341 4.20 -5.19 -23.48
CA ILE A 341 4.64 -5.58 -22.14
C ILE A 341 4.96 -7.08 -22.16
N LEU A 342 6.10 -7.46 -21.59
CA LEU A 342 6.44 -8.83 -21.25
C LEU A 342 6.08 -9.09 -19.79
N ARG A 343 5.10 -9.95 -19.54
CA ARG A 343 4.67 -10.27 -18.16
C ARG A 343 4.12 -11.68 -18.08
N GLY A 344 4.70 -12.51 -17.21
CA GLY A 344 4.28 -13.89 -17.02
C GLY A 344 4.41 -14.72 -18.30
N GLY A 345 5.43 -14.44 -19.12
CA GLY A 345 5.63 -15.07 -20.42
C GLY A 345 4.64 -14.64 -21.52
N GLN A 346 3.73 -13.71 -21.23
CA GLN A 346 2.77 -13.17 -22.21
C GLN A 346 3.25 -11.84 -22.79
N LYS A 347 2.87 -11.59 -24.05
CA LYS A 347 3.05 -10.29 -24.72
C LYS A 347 1.74 -9.53 -24.77
N ILE A 348 1.69 -8.37 -24.14
CA ILE A 348 0.49 -7.52 -24.10
C ILE A 348 0.76 -6.30 -25.00
N PRO A 349 -0.03 -6.05 -26.06
CA PRO A 349 0.30 -5.04 -27.07
C PRO A 349 0.02 -3.62 -26.55
N LEU A 350 1.07 -2.92 -26.12
CA LEU A 350 0.94 -1.63 -25.43
C LEU A 350 0.84 -0.46 -26.41
N TYR A 351 1.75 -0.38 -27.37
CA TYR A 351 1.74 0.68 -28.39
C TYR A 351 0.40 0.75 -29.14
N SER A 352 -0.21 -0.40 -29.43
CA SER A 352 -1.53 -0.45 -30.09
C SER A 352 -2.63 0.24 -29.27
N ARG A 353 -2.58 0.15 -27.94
CA ARG A 353 -3.54 0.82 -27.04
C ARG A 353 -3.31 2.32 -27.03
N VAL A 354 -2.06 2.75 -27.03
CA VAL A 354 -1.69 4.17 -27.11
C VAL A 354 -2.19 4.79 -28.41
N VAL A 355 -1.97 4.14 -29.55
CA VAL A 355 -2.44 4.64 -30.86
C VAL A 355 -3.97 4.75 -30.93
N GLN A 356 -4.69 3.83 -30.28
CA GLN A 356 -6.15 3.89 -30.17
C GLN A 356 -6.63 4.96 -29.20
N GLY A 357 -5.86 5.22 -28.13
CA GLY A 357 -6.22 6.15 -27.06
C GLY A 357 -5.85 7.61 -27.32
N THR A 358 -4.85 7.90 -28.15
CA THR A 358 -4.43 9.29 -28.38
C THR A 358 -3.78 9.51 -29.75
N SER A 359 -4.03 10.68 -30.33
CA SER A 359 -3.33 11.18 -31.51
C SER A 359 -1.99 11.85 -31.19
N CYS A 360 -1.66 12.07 -29.91
CA CYS A 360 -0.41 12.70 -29.49
C CYS A 360 0.80 11.84 -29.88
N LYS A 361 1.93 12.51 -30.12
CA LYS A 361 3.18 11.88 -30.55
C LYS A 361 3.64 10.84 -29.53
N ALA A 362 3.90 9.61 -29.99
CA ALA A 362 4.50 8.58 -29.15
C ALA A 362 6.01 8.47 -29.40
N ILE A 363 6.79 8.31 -28.32
CA ILE A 363 8.18 7.85 -28.38
C ILE A 363 8.21 6.41 -27.89
N VAL A 364 8.58 5.47 -28.78
CA VAL A 364 8.39 4.03 -28.56
C VAL A 364 9.71 3.33 -28.32
N ILE A 365 9.79 2.64 -27.18
CA ILE A 365 10.96 1.90 -26.71
C ILE A 365 10.72 0.40 -26.95
N PRO A 366 11.70 -0.36 -27.47
CA PRO A 366 11.57 -1.81 -27.56
C PRO A 366 11.47 -2.43 -26.17
N ALA A 367 10.49 -3.31 -25.96
CA ALA A 367 10.36 -4.05 -24.70
C ALA A 367 11.43 -5.13 -24.52
N SER A 368 12.04 -5.58 -25.62
CA SER A 368 13.12 -6.57 -25.62
C SER A 368 13.99 -6.41 -26.85
N GLY A 369 15.31 -6.61 -26.71
CA GLY A 369 16.27 -6.46 -27.81
C GLY A 369 16.43 -5.00 -28.26
N GLY A 370 16.97 -4.81 -29.47
CA GLY A 370 17.32 -3.48 -30.00
C GLY A 370 16.37 -2.90 -31.05
N PHE A 371 15.27 -3.58 -31.37
CA PHE A 371 14.37 -3.22 -32.47
C PHE A 371 12.90 -3.36 -32.09
N LEU A 372 12.06 -2.49 -32.63
CA LEU A 372 10.61 -2.54 -32.44
C LEU A 372 10.00 -3.73 -33.19
N LYS A 373 8.97 -4.34 -32.61
CA LYS A 373 8.16 -5.39 -33.28
C LYS A 373 6.82 -4.87 -33.79
N VAL A 374 6.72 -3.56 -33.97
CA VAL A 374 5.53 -2.83 -34.43
C VAL A 374 5.91 -1.80 -35.48
N THR A 375 4.98 -1.49 -36.38
CA THR A 375 5.12 -0.37 -37.31
C THR A 375 4.61 0.90 -36.65
N LEU A 376 5.43 1.96 -36.66
CA LEU A 376 5.06 3.24 -36.08
C LEU A 376 4.09 4.01 -36.98
N ARG A 377 3.13 4.70 -36.36
CA ARG A 377 2.30 5.73 -36.98
C ARG A 377 3.19 6.89 -37.43
N ASN A 378 2.77 7.56 -38.50
CA ASN A 378 3.45 8.77 -38.96
C ASN A 378 3.57 9.81 -37.84
N GLY A 379 4.78 10.34 -37.64
CA GLY A 379 5.09 11.34 -36.61
C GLY A 379 5.52 10.77 -35.24
N ASP A 380 5.27 9.48 -34.97
CA ASP A 380 5.82 8.80 -33.79
C ASP A 380 7.31 8.48 -34.01
N VAL A 381 8.05 8.36 -32.91
CA VAL A 381 9.52 8.30 -32.93
C VAL A 381 10.01 7.02 -32.28
N PHE A 382 10.92 6.32 -32.97
CA PHE A 382 11.63 5.20 -32.37
C PHE A 382 12.66 5.71 -31.35
N TRP A 383 12.76 5.07 -30.18
CA TRP A 383 13.68 5.45 -29.11
C TRP A 383 15.12 5.74 -29.57
N LYS A 384 15.68 4.93 -30.48
CA LYS A 384 17.04 5.16 -30.99
C LYS A 384 17.16 6.48 -31.76
N ASP A 385 16.15 6.78 -32.58
CA ASP A 385 16.11 8.01 -33.37
C ASP A 385 15.88 9.21 -32.45
N PHE A 386 15.05 9.05 -31.42
CA PHE A 386 14.89 10.06 -30.37
C PHE A 386 16.23 10.36 -29.65
N LEU A 387 16.96 9.34 -29.21
CA LEU A 387 18.27 9.52 -28.57
C LEU A 387 19.32 10.16 -29.50
N SER A 388 19.19 9.98 -30.81
CA SER A 388 20.10 10.60 -31.78
C SER A 388 19.99 12.13 -31.81
N LEU A 389 18.89 12.71 -31.31
CA LEU A 389 18.68 14.16 -31.23
C LEU A 389 19.65 14.86 -30.25
N ALA A 390 20.26 14.12 -29.32
CA ALA A 390 21.31 14.64 -28.46
C ALA A 390 22.68 14.72 -29.16
N ALA A 391 22.84 14.17 -30.37
CA ALA A 391 24.12 14.19 -31.08
C ALA A 391 24.60 15.64 -31.29
N GLY A 392 25.86 15.91 -30.93
CA GLY A 392 26.46 17.25 -31.02
C GLY A 392 26.11 18.21 -29.88
N ARG A 393 25.25 17.81 -28.92
CA ARG A 393 24.97 18.59 -27.71
C ARG A 393 25.98 18.25 -26.60
N SER A 394 26.11 19.16 -25.64
CA SER A 394 26.91 18.95 -24.42
C SER A 394 26.42 17.72 -23.66
N SER A 395 27.36 16.87 -23.21
CA SER A 395 27.07 15.77 -22.28
C SER A 395 26.71 16.25 -20.87
N VAL A 396 27.07 17.49 -20.53
CA VAL A 396 26.62 18.18 -19.31
C VAL A 396 25.32 18.92 -19.62
N TYR A 397 24.28 18.63 -18.84
CA TYR A 397 22.98 19.30 -18.91
C TYR A 397 22.77 20.21 -17.71
N SER A 398 22.32 21.45 -17.94
CA SER A 398 21.95 22.37 -16.87
C SER A 398 20.50 22.13 -16.44
N PRO A 399 20.23 21.75 -15.17
CA PRO A 399 18.87 21.55 -14.69
C PRO A 399 18.00 22.79 -14.87
N CYS A 400 16.72 22.59 -15.19
CA CYS A 400 15.75 23.67 -15.16
C CYS A 400 15.29 23.88 -13.70
N TYR A 401 15.80 24.93 -13.07
CA TYR A 401 15.45 25.28 -11.71
C TYR A 401 14.09 25.98 -11.66
N GLN A 402 13.20 25.50 -10.79
CA GLN A 402 11.84 26.02 -10.64
C GLN A 402 11.50 26.20 -9.17
N SER A 403 10.43 26.94 -8.88
CA SER A 403 9.93 27.11 -7.52
C SER A 403 9.52 25.78 -6.89
N ALA A 404 9.47 25.74 -5.56
CA ALA A 404 9.08 24.54 -4.82
C ALA A 404 7.63 24.06 -5.10
N ASP A 405 6.75 24.97 -5.50
CA ASP A 405 5.35 24.72 -5.87
C ASP A 405 5.14 24.39 -7.36
N ALA A 406 6.21 24.39 -8.16
CA ALA A 406 6.17 23.96 -9.55
C ALA A 406 5.77 22.48 -9.65
N ILE A 407 4.88 22.18 -10.61
CA ILE A 407 4.37 20.83 -10.83
C ILE A 407 5.46 19.97 -11.48
N THR A 408 5.68 18.78 -10.95
CA THR A 408 6.68 17.82 -11.47
C THR A 408 6.03 16.56 -12.05
N ASN A 409 4.89 16.15 -11.49
CA ASN A 409 4.15 14.97 -11.93
C ASN A 409 2.64 15.20 -11.77
N ILE A 410 1.84 14.61 -12.65
CA ILE A 410 0.39 14.52 -12.55
C ILE A 410 0.04 13.04 -12.41
N LEU A 411 -0.56 12.70 -11.27
CA LEU A 411 -1.07 11.36 -10.98
C LEU A 411 -2.60 11.40 -10.96
N PHE A 412 -3.21 10.27 -11.32
CA PHE A 412 -4.67 10.15 -11.34
C PHE A 412 -5.14 9.25 -10.20
N SER A 413 -6.16 9.69 -9.47
CA SER A 413 -6.87 8.82 -8.53
C SER A 413 -8.32 8.63 -8.94
N SER A 414 -8.84 7.45 -8.66
CA SER A 414 -10.21 7.03 -8.96
C SER A 414 -11.25 7.53 -7.96
N GLY A 415 -10.90 8.45 -7.06
CA GLY A 415 -11.87 8.98 -6.11
C GLY A 415 -12.97 9.80 -6.79
N THR A 416 -14.20 9.67 -6.30
CA THR A 416 -15.34 10.41 -6.83
C THR A 416 -15.13 11.91 -6.66
N THR A 417 -15.11 12.63 -7.76
CA THR A 417 -15.08 14.11 -7.83
C THR A 417 -16.44 14.74 -7.47
N GLY A 418 -17.43 13.93 -7.07
CA GLY A 418 -18.85 14.29 -6.94
C GLY A 418 -19.64 13.76 -8.14
N GLU A 419 -20.98 13.66 -8.04
CA GLU A 419 -21.83 13.19 -9.15
C GLU A 419 -21.70 14.05 -10.42
N GLU A 420 -21.26 15.30 -10.26
CA GLU A 420 -21.07 16.28 -11.33
C GLU A 420 -19.85 15.97 -12.23
N TYR A 421 -18.85 15.25 -11.72
CA TYR A 421 -17.58 15.04 -12.39
C TYR A 421 -17.37 13.54 -12.66
N ARG A 422 -17.29 13.16 -13.94
CA ARG A 422 -17.25 11.74 -14.39
C ARG A 422 -15.84 11.21 -14.65
N GLU A 423 -14.81 12.00 -14.36
CA GLU A 423 -13.41 11.76 -14.70
C GLU A 423 -12.54 11.58 -13.43
N PRO A 424 -11.44 10.80 -13.51
CA PRO A 424 -10.55 10.57 -12.37
C PRO A 424 -9.89 11.89 -11.93
N LYS A 425 -9.65 12.05 -10.63
CA LYS A 425 -9.00 13.25 -10.07
C LYS A 425 -7.57 13.35 -10.59
N ALA A 426 -7.27 14.45 -11.28
CA ALA A 426 -5.92 14.80 -11.69
C ALA A 426 -5.22 15.56 -10.56
N ILE A 427 -4.29 14.87 -9.91
CA ILE A 427 -3.57 15.29 -8.70
C ILE A 427 -2.16 15.75 -9.10
N PRO A 428 -1.88 17.07 -9.06
CA PRO A 428 -0.55 17.57 -9.30
C PRO A 428 0.33 17.34 -8.07
N TRP A 429 1.51 16.79 -8.32
CA TRP A 429 2.64 16.77 -7.40
C TRP A 429 3.58 17.92 -7.70
N THR A 430 4.12 18.52 -6.64
CA THR A 430 5.14 19.56 -6.76
C THR A 430 6.53 19.02 -6.40
N GLN A 431 7.53 19.90 -6.30
CA GLN A 431 8.86 19.51 -5.82
C GLN A 431 8.88 19.10 -4.35
N LEU A 432 7.82 19.40 -3.58
CA LEU A 432 7.70 19.04 -2.17
C LEU A 432 7.27 17.58 -1.95
N CYS A 433 6.43 17.05 -2.84
CA CYS A 433 5.89 15.70 -2.73
C CYS A 433 7.00 14.62 -2.63
N PRO A 434 8.07 14.67 -3.44
CA PRO A 434 9.22 13.77 -3.29
C PRO A 434 9.94 13.83 -1.94
N ILE A 435 10.06 15.04 -1.37
CA ILE A 435 10.72 15.24 -0.08
C ILE A 435 9.88 14.60 1.03
N ARG A 436 8.55 14.74 0.93
CA ARG A 436 7.63 14.10 1.88
C ARG A 436 7.74 12.58 1.84
N CYS A 437 7.65 11.97 0.65
CA CYS A 437 7.67 10.51 0.58
C CYS A 437 9.02 9.93 1.03
N ALA A 438 10.13 10.57 0.65
CA ALA A 438 11.45 10.15 1.11
C ALA A 438 11.60 10.27 2.64
N SER A 439 11.07 11.35 3.23
CA SER A 439 11.06 11.51 4.69
C SER A 439 10.30 10.40 5.41
N ASP A 440 9.16 9.96 4.88
CA ASP A 440 8.37 8.91 5.53
C ASP A 440 9.11 7.58 5.54
N LEU A 441 9.67 7.16 4.40
CA LEU A 441 10.38 5.89 4.34
C LEU A 441 11.74 5.97 5.07
N TRP A 442 12.42 7.12 5.04
CA TRP A 442 13.60 7.37 5.86
C TRP A 442 13.31 7.20 7.36
N ALA A 443 12.21 7.79 7.86
CA ALA A 443 11.90 7.76 9.29
C ALA A 443 11.28 6.43 9.76
N HIS A 444 10.35 5.85 9.01
CA HIS A 444 9.49 4.76 9.48
C HIS A 444 9.92 3.38 8.97
N VAL A 445 10.48 3.32 7.76
CA VAL A 445 11.06 2.10 7.15
C VAL A 445 12.58 2.06 7.34
N ASP A 446 13.14 3.13 7.89
CA ASP A 446 14.55 3.27 8.23
C ASP A 446 15.46 3.14 7.01
N VAL A 447 15.10 3.75 5.87
CA VAL A 447 15.91 3.67 4.63
C VAL A 447 17.28 4.34 4.82
N HIS A 448 18.35 3.58 4.59
CA HIS A 448 19.75 4.02 4.63
C HIS A 448 20.40 3.97 3.23
N PRO A 449 21.50 4.70 3.02
CA PRO A 449 22.20 4.75 1.73
C PRO A 449 22.68 3.39 1.20
N GLN A 450 23.03 2.45 2.08
CA GLN A 450 23.49 1.11 1.69
C GLN A 450 22.35 0.15 1.33
N ASP A 451 21.09 0.55 1.49
CA ASP A 451 19.97 -0.34 1.28
C ASP A 451 19.64 -0.57 -0.20
N ILE A 452 19.11 -1.76 -0.46
CA ILE A 452 18.56 -2.15 -1.76
C ILE A 452 17.07 -2.36 -1.55
N PHE A 453 16.28 -1.41 -2.07
CA PHE A 453 14.84 -1.38 -1.89
C PHE A 453 14.13 -1.82 -3.17
N CYS A 454 13.35 -2.90 -3.07
CA CYS A 454 12.42 -3.33 -4.11
C CYS A 454 10.97 -3.13 -3.67
N LEU A 455 10.15 -2.51 -4.51
CA LEU A 455 8.70 -2.52 -4.43
C LEU A 455 8.16 -2.80 -5.85
N PRO A 456 7.56 -3.96 -6.13
CA PRO A 456 7.04 -4.28 -7.45
C PRO A 456 5.81 -3.42 -7.77
N THR A 457 6.00 -2.38 -8.57
CA THR A 457 4.97 -1.41 -8.95
C THR A 457 5.27 -0.80 -10.33
N ASN A 458 4.43 0.15 -10.79
CA ASN A 458 4.68 0.98 -11.97
C ASN A 458 4.64 2.48 -11.60
N LEU A 459 5.05 3.34 -12.54
CA LEU A 459 5.05 4.80 -12.33
C LEU A 459 3.64 5.42 -12.36
N GLY A 460 2.65 4.74 -12.93
CA GLY A 460 1.25 5.15 -12.97
C GLY A 460 0.56 5.16 -11.61
N TRP A 461 1.08 4.41 -10.64
CA TRP A 461 0.63 4.41 -9.25
C TRP A 461 1.56 5.23 -8.37
N VAL A 462 1.01 5.89 -7.34
CA VAL A 462 1.79 6.69 -6.38
C VAL A 462 3.00 5.94 -5.78
N ALA A 463 2.86 4.63 -5.57
CA ALA A 463 3.93 3.78 -5.06
C ALA A 463 5.22 3.83 -5.90
N GLY A 464 5.12 3.97 -7.23
CA GLY A 464 6.28 4.01 -8.14
C GLY A 464 7.14 5.25 -7.91
N PRO A 465 6.60 6.48 -8.06
CA PRO A 465 7.33 7.68 -7.70
C PRO A 465 7.81 7.68 -6.24
N MET A 466 7.01 7.19 -5.29
CA MET A 466 7.42 7.13 -3.88
C MET A 466 8.68 6.30 -3.65
N VAL A 467 8.76 5.07 -4.17
CA VAL A 467 9.95 4.23 -3.99
C VAL A 467 11.16 4.81 -4.72
N LEU A 468 10.97 5.35 -5.93
CA LEU A 468 12.03 6.00 -6.71
C LEU A 468 12.67 7.15 -5.92
N TYR A 469 11.85 8.08 -5.42
CA TYR A 469 12.35 9.23 -4.67
C TYR A 469 12.93 8.83 -3.32
N SER A 470 12.34 7.87 -2.63
CA SER A 470 12.85 7.40 -1.34
C SER A 470 14.22 6.75 -1.49
N CYS A 471 14.46 5.95 -2.54
CA CYS A 471 15.79 5.44 -2.85
C CYS A 471 16.76 6.60 -3.09
N PHE A 472 16.48 7.45 -4.07
CA PHE A 472 17.49 8.40 -4.54
C PHE A 472 17.72 9.60 -3.62
N LEU A 473 16.74 10.04 -2.83
CA LEU A 473 16.92 11.12 -1.86
C LEU A 473 17.52 10.64 -0.54
N SER A 474 17.42 9.34 -0.21
CA SER A 474 18.09 8.74 0.97
C SER A 474 19.38 8.00 0.60
N GLY A 475 19.78 8.04 -0.68
CA GLY A 475 21.01 7.44 -1.20
C GLY A 475 20.98 5.94 -1.44
N ALA A 476 19.83 5.28 -1.25
CA ALA A 476 19.62 3.84 -1.46
C ALA A 476 19.63 3.44 -2.94
N THR A 477 19.79 2.13 -3.18
CA THR A 477 19.67 1.50 -4.50
C THR A 477 18.21 1.11 -4.78
N LEU A 478 17.73 1.44 -5.98
CA LEU A 478 16.42 0.99 -6.48
C LEU A 478 16.53 -0.37 -7.17
N ALA A 479 15.75 -1.36 -6.72
CA ALA A 479 15.70 -2.68 -7.32
C ALA A 479 14.46 -2.86 -8.21
N LEU A 480 14.69 -3.19 -9.49
CA LEU A 480 13.63 -3.34 -10.50
C LEU A 480 13.59 -4.78 -11.05
N TYR A 481 12.41 -5.37 -11.08
CA TYR A 481 12.19 -6.63 -11.80
C TYR A 481 11.31 -6.36 -13.03
N HIS A 482 11.87 -6.55 -14.23
CA HIS A 482 11.14 -6.33 -15.47
C HIS A 482 10.34 -7.61 -15.82
N GLY A 483 9.22 -7.81 -15.12
CA GLY A 483 8.46 -9.04 -15.24
C GLY A 483 7.25 -9.13 -14.32
N SER A 484 6.66 -10.33 -14.24
CA SER A 484 5.57 -10.60 -13.31
C SER A 484 6.10 -10.79 -11.88
N PRO A 485 5.63 -10.00 -10.89
CA PRO A 485 6.04 -10.18 -9.50
C PRO A 485 5.34 -11.36 -8.80
N LEU A 486 4.47 -12.11 -9.49
CA LEU A 486 3.61 -13.12 -8.86
C LEU A 486 4.31 -14.43 -8.50
N GLY A 487 5.47 -14.71 -9.11
CA GLY A 487 6.07 -16.04 -9.11
C GLY A 487 7.43 -16.13 -8.43
N ARG A 488 7.97 -17.35 -8.44
CA ARG A 488 9.29 -17.68 -7.88
C ARG A 488 10.43 -16.87 -8.50
N SER A 489 10.37 -16.55 -9.79
CA SER A 489 11.42 -15.78 -10.49
C SER A 489 11.64 -14.40 -9.88
N PHE A 490 10.57 -13.68 -9.52
CA PHE A 490 10.66 -12.44 -8.75
C PHE A 490 11.28 -12.67 -7.36
N CYS A 491 10.82 -13.71 -6.65
CA CYS A 491 11.34 -14.03 -5.32
C CYS A 491 12.84 -14.38 -5.34
N LYS A 492 13.31 -15.04 -6.41
CA LYS A 492 14.73 -15.31 -6.66
C LYS A 492 15.49 -14.04 -7.01
N PHE A 493 14.89 -13.12 -7.77
CA PHE A 493 15.48 -11.80 -7.99
C PHE A 493 15.74 -11.05 -6.70
N VAL A 494 14.76 -11.01 -5.78
CA VAL A 494 14.90 -10.40 -4.45
C VAL A 494 16.13 -10.95 -3.71
N GLN A 495 16.31 -12.27 -3.70
CA GLN A 495 17.48 -12.92 -3.12
C GLN A 495 18.79 -12.50 -3.81
N ASP A 496 18.93 -12.71 -5.13
CA ASP A 496 20.25 -12.52 -5.76
C ASP A 496 20.60 -11.03 -5.96
N ALA A 497 19.61 -10.13 -5.97
CA ALA A 497 19.86 -8.69 -5.93
C ALA A 497 20.32 -8.22 -4.54
N GLY A 498 20.14 -9.03 -3.49
CA GLY A 498 20.45 -8.67 -2.12
C GLY A 498 19.49 -7.63 -1.55
N VAL A 499 18.22 -7.67 -1.95
CA VAL A 499 17.19 -6.78 -1.43
C VAL A 499 17.11 -6.92 0.08
N ASN A 500 17.19 -5.78 0.77
CA ASN A 500 17.11 -5.74 2.23
C ASN A 500 15.88 -4.95 2.73
N ILE A 501 15.23 -4.18 1.86
CA ILE A 501 13.88 -3.63 2.07
C ILE A 501 12.97 -4.13 0.96
N LEU A 502 11.96 -4.92 1.30
CA LEU A 502 11.00 -5.45 0.33
C LEU A 502 9.61 -4.90 0.62
N GLY A 503 9.12 -4.07 -0.29
CA GLY A 503 7.72 -3.66 -0.32
C GLY A 503 6.85 -4.67 -1.04
N THR A 504 5.62 -4.83 -0.58
CA THR A 504 4.63 -5.76 -1.14
C THR A 504 3.22 -5.19 -1.04
N VAL A 505 2.28 -5.93 -1.65
CA VAL A 505 0.85 -5.79 -1.39
C VAL A 505 0.32 -7.17 -0.95
N PRO A 506 -0.72 -7.26 -0.10
CA PRO A 506 -1.23 -8.54 0.41
C PRO A 506 -1.56 -9.57 -0.69
N SER A 507 -2.09 -9.15 -1.83
CA SER A 507 -2.35 -10.03 -2.97
C SER A 507 -1.10 -10.70 -3.58
N LEU A 508 0.07 -10.07 -3.49
CA LEU A 508 1.34 -10.69 -3.89
C LEU A 508 1.79 -11.75 -2.88
N VAL A 509 1.70 -11.45 -1.59
CA VAL A 509 2.03 -12.40 -0.52
C VAL A 509 1.22 -13.68 -0.64
N LYS A 510 -0.09 -13.53 -0.88
CA LYS A 510 -0.99 -14.65 -1.15
C LYS A 510 -0.57 -15.46 -2.37
N SER A 511 -0.12 -14.80 -3.43
CA SER A 511 0.38 -15.45 -4.65
C SER A 511 1.67 -16.23 -4.39
N TRP A 512 2.61 -15.67 -3.62
CA TRP A 512 3.87 -16.34 -3.26
C TRP A 512 3.66 -17.53 -2.33
N LYS A 513 2.73 -17.41 -1.38
CA LYS A 513 2.31 -18.50 -0.49
C LYS A 513 1.68 -19.64 -1.28
N ALA A 514 0.74 -19.34 -2.19
CA ALA A 514 0.10 -20.33 -3.04
C ALA A 514 1.06 -20.98 -4.05
N GLY A 515 2.00 -20.20 -4.59
CA GLY A 515 3.04 -20.68 -5.51
C GLY A 515 4.19 -21.43 -4.83
N ASN A 516 4.11 -21.66 -3.51
CA ASN A 516 5.13 -22.29 -2.69
C ASN A 516 6.54 -21.71 -2.95
N CYS A 517 6.67 -20.38 -2.89
CA CYS A 517 7.96 -19.69 -3.03
C CYS A 517 8.88 -19.90 -1.81
N THR A 518 9.16 -21.15 -1.45
CA THR A 518 10.02 -21.58 -0.33
C THR A 518 11.44 -21.91 -0.80
N GLY A 519 12.38 -22.08 0.13
CA GLY A 519 13.77 -22.45 -0.19
C GLY A 519 14.53 -21.34 -0.93
N LEU A 520 14.20 -20.09 -0.63
CA LEU A 520 14.96 -18.90 -1.01
C LEU A 520 15.47 -18.25 0.29
N ASP A 521 16.67 -17.70 0.24
CA ASP A 521 17.28 -16.99 1.35
C ASP A 521 16.84 -15.53 1.35
N TRP A 522 15.87 -15.22 2.20
CA TRP A 522 15.39 -13.87 2.46
C TRP A 522 15.90 -13.30 3.79
N THR A 523 16.92 -13.92 4.39
CA THR A 523 17.47 -13.47 5.69
C THR A 523 18.17 -12.11 5.62
N LYS A 524 18.54 -11.64 4.41
CA LYS A 524 19.04 -10.28 4.18
C LYS A 524 17.98 -9.19 4.31
N ILE A 525 16.70 -9.54 4.19
CA ILE A 525 15.61 -8.60 4.38
C ILE A 525 15.59 -8.15 5.84
N ARG A 526 15.74 -6.85 6.08
CA ARG A 526 15.67 -6.25 7.42
C ARG A 526 14.29 -5.66 7.71
N VAL A 527 13.58 -5.19 6.69
CA VAL A 527 12.25 -4.58 6.81
C VAL A 527 11.41 -4.99 5.60
N LEU A 528 10.18 -5.40 5.88
CA LEU A 528 9.12 -5.59 4.90
C LEU A 528 8.19 -4.37 4.96
N THR A 529 7.62 -3.95 3.84
CA THR A 529 6.53 -2.96 3.84
C THR A 529 5.31 -3.51 3.14
N SER A 530 4.13 -3.27 3.68
CA SER A 530 2.85 -3.67 3.07
C SER A 530 1.99 -2.43 2.88
N ALA A 531 1.41 -2.28 1.70
CA ALA A 531 0.57 -1.15 1.38
C ALA A 531 -0.53 -1.54 0.39
N GLY A 532 -1.50 -0.66 0.24
CA GLY A 532 -2.50 -0.78 -0.81
C GLY A 532 -3.64 -1.74 -0.51
N GLU A 533 -3.53 -2.72 0.38
CA GLU A 533 -4.69 -3.52 0.83
C GLU A 533 -4.58 -3.79 2.34
N ALA A 534 -5.68 -4.25 2.96
CA ALA A 534 -5.61 -4.75 4.32
C ALA A 534 -4.95 -6.13 4.32
N SER A 535 -3.87 -6.29 5.08
CA SER A 535 -3.15 -7.55 5.18
C SER A 535 -3.94 -8.60 5.95
N ASP A 536 -3.70 -9.86 5.60
CA ASP A 536 -4.23 -11.02 6.32
C ASP A 536 -3.16 -11.55 7.30
N MET A 537 -3.58 -11.90 8.51
CA MET A 537 -2.63 -12.30 9.56
C MET A 537 -1.86 -13.57 9.22
N ASP A 538 -2.48 -14.56 8.57
CA ASP A 538 -1.81 -15.81 8.21
C ASP A 538 -0.88 -15.63 7.01
N ASP A 539 -1.22 -14.71 6.10
CA ASP A 539 -0.34 -14.34 4.99
C ASP A 539 0.88 -13.53 5.47
N ASP A 540 0.68 -12.59 6.40
CA ASP A 540 1.77 -11.85 7.04
C ASP A 540 2.66 -12.76 7.89
N LEU A 541 2.06 -13.68 8.67
CA LEU A 541 2.82 -14.67 9.44
C LEU A 541 3.65 -15.58 8.52
N TRP A 542 3.09 -15.97 7.36
CA TRP A 542 3.84 -16.72 6.36
C TRP A 542 5.02 -15.91 5.84
N LEU A 543 4.82 -14.62 5.53
CA LEU A 543 5.86 -13.73 5.00
C LEU A 543 6.96 -13.46 6.04
N SER A 544 6.58 -13.08 7.26
CA SER A 544 7.51 -12.79 8.35
C SER A 544 8.35 -14.01 8.69
N ALA A 545 7.77 -15.22 8.68
CA ALA A 545 8.51 -16.45 8.91
C ALA A 545 9.69 -16.63 7.93
N ARG A 546 9.59 -16.15 6.68
CA ARG A 546 10.66 -16.28 5.68
C ARG A 546 11.82 -15.31 5.87
N THR A 547 11.60 -14.28 6.68
CA THR A 547 12.62 -13.28 7.02
C THR A 547 13.13 -13.44 8.45
N SER A 548 12.77 -14.53 9.15
CA SER A 548 13.03 -14.70 10.59
C SER A 548 12.36 -13.61 11.43
N TYR A 549 11.07 -13.38 11.16
CA TYR A 549 10.16 -12.46 11.86
C TYR A 549 10.62 -11.00 11.84
N LYS A 550 11.15 -10.54 10.71
CA LYS A 550 11.45 -9.11 10.52
C LYS A 550 10.15 -8.28 10.45
N PRO A 551 10.20 -6.99 10.81
CA PRO A 551 9.01 -6.17 10.87
C PRO A 551 8.42 -5.94 9.49
N ILE A 552 7.10 -6.02 9.42
CA ILE A 552 6.24 -5.61 8.31
C ILE A 552 5.69 -4.25 8.74
N VAL A 553 6.17 -3.20 8.07
CA VAL A 553 5.68 -1.85 8.24
C VAL A 553 4.47 -1.68 7.33
N GLU A 554 3.29 -1.75 7.93
CA GLU A 554 2.01 -1.46 7.27
C GLU A 554 1.94 0.04 6.96
N CYS A 555 1.54 0.41 5.74
CA CYS A 555 1.44 1.81 5.29
C CYS A 555 0.08 2.10 4.65
N CYS A 556 -0.63 3.11 5.17
CA CYS A 556 -1.87 3.60 4.57
C CYS A 556 -1.77 5.08 4.21
N GLY A 557 -2.02 5.39 2.93
CA GLY A 557 -1.79 6.70 2.37
C GLY A 557 -2.63 6.99 1.13
N GLY A 558 -2.29 8.09 0.48
CA GLY A 558 -2.97 8.53 -0.74
C GLY A 558 -2.08 9.32 -1.67
N THR A 559 -2.40 9.26 -2.95
CA THR A 559 -1.78 10.04 -4.01
C THR A 559 -1.76 11.54 -3.67
N GLU A 560 -2.81 12.02 -3.02
CA GLU A 560 -2.98 13.41 -2.61
C GLU A 560 -2.09 13.88 -1.49
N LEU A 561 -1.55 12.96 -0.69
CA LEU A 561 -0.70 13.28 0.45
C LEU A 561 0.78 13.12 0.13
N ALA A 562 1.11 12.43 -0.98
CA ALA A 562 2.45 11.96 -1.29
C ALA A 562 3.11 11.21 -0.10
N SER A 563 2.29 10.50 0.67
CA SER A 563 2.60 10.09 2.04
C SER A 563 1.65 9.01 2.55
N ALA A 564 2.09 8.29 3.58
CA ALA A 564 1.22 7.53 4.48
C ALA A 564 0.79 8.40 5.67
N TYR A 565 -0.50 8.44 6.00
CA TYR A 565 -0.99 9.19 7.16
C TYR A 565 -0.96 8.33 8.44
N ILE A 566 -1.22 7.02 8.31
CA ILE A 566 -0.95 6.00 9.34
C ILE A 566 0.07 4.99 8.79
N GLN A 567 1.05 4.63 9.62
CA GLN A 567 2.04 3.63 9.27
C GLN A 567 2.67 2.97 10.50
N GLY A 568 3.23 1.77 10.31
CA GLY A 568 4.15 1.15 11.26
C GLY A 568 5.47 1.92 11.40
N ASN A 569 6.28 1.60 12.41
CA ASN A 569 7.65 2.11 12.53
C ASN A 569 8.51 1.17 13.39
N LEU A 570 9.83 1.38 13.36
CA LEU A 570 10.79 0.54 14.07
C LEU A 570 11.02 0.92 15.54
N LEU A 571 10.23 1.84 16.10
CA LEU A 571 10.28 2.29 17.50
C LEU A 571 9.07 1.83 18.32
N GLN A 572 8.14 1.09 17.70
CA GLN A 572 6.95 0.55 18.35
C GLN A 572 6.75 -0.93 17.96
N PRO A 573 6.14 -1.76 18.83
CA PRO A 573 5.84 -3.14 18.48
C PRO A 573 4.88 -3.22 17.28
N GLN A 574 5.15 -4.14 16.35
CA GLN A 574 4.32 -4.36 15.16
C GLN A 574 3.37 -5.54 15.37
N ALA A 575 2.17 -5.43 14.82
CA ALA A 575 1.14 -6.46 14.85
C ALA A 575 0.62 -6.72 13.43
N PHE A 576 0.33 -7.98 13.09
CA PHE A 576 -0.11 -8.35 11.75
C PHE A 576 -1.42 -7.65 11.35
N GLY A 577 -1.48 -7.11 10.12
CA GLY A 577 -2.63 -6.38 9.61
C GLY A 577 -3.03 -5.12 10.38
N ALA A 578 -2.11 -4.52 11.16
CA ALA A 578 -2.39 -3.32 11.96
C ALA A 578 -1.25 -2.29 11.86
N PHE A 579 -1.62 -1.01 11.90
CA PHE A 579 -0.68 0.12 11.87
C PHE A 579 -0.34 0.54 13.29
N SER A 580 0.95 0.67 13.65
CA SER A 580 1.34 1.01 15.02
C SER A 580 1.13 2.49 15.39
N GLY A 581 0.98 3.39 14.42
CA GLY A 581 0.78 4.80 14.71
C GLY A 581 0.48 5.67 13.49
N ALA A 582 0.42 6.98 13.74
CA ALA A 582 0.38 8.01 12.72
C ALA A 582 1.79 8.33 12.22
N SER A 583 1.92 8.81 10.99
CA SER A 583 3.21 9.28 10.48
C SER A 583 3.64 10.60 11.14
N MET A 584 4.96 10.84 11.20
CA MET A 584 5.50 12.07 11.78
C MET A 584 4.95 13.32 11.07
N SER A 585 4.67 14.36 11.84
CA SER A 585 3.99 15.59 11.43
C SER A 585 2.55 15.44 10.88
N THR A 586 1.93 14.25 10.98
CA THR A 586 0.54 14.02 10.55
C THR A 586 -0.44 14.03 11.72
N GLY A 587 -1.33 15.04 11.76
CA GLY A 587 -2.40 15.10 12.75
C GLY A 587 -3.66 14.37 12.27
N ILE A 588 -4.21 13.47 13.09
CA ILE A 588 -5.37 12.62 12.78
C ILE A 588 -6.47 12.83 13.82
N VAL A 589 -7.72 12.86 13.36
CA VAL A 589 -8.93 12.83 14.17
C VAL A 589 -9.85 11.74 13.64
N ILE A 590 -10.46 10.96 14.53
CA ILE A 590 -11.49 9.97 14.18
C ILE A 590 -12.86 10.55 14.52
N LEU A 591 -13.73 10.62 13.53
CA LEU A 591 -15.06 11.22 13.61
C LEU A 591 -16.16 10.15 13.66
N ASP A 592 -17.13 10.32 14.54
CA ASP A 592 -18.35 9.51 14.59
C ASP A 592 -19.31 9.82 13.41
N GLU A 593 -20.44 9.13 13.34
CA GLU A 593 -21.44 9.32 12.27
C GLU A 593 -22.10 10.71 12.30
N GLN A 594 -21.98 11.46 13.40
CA GLN A 594 -22.47 12.82 13.56
C GLN A 594 -21.38 13.88 13.27
N GLY A 595 -20.15 13.45 12.98
CA GLY A 595 -19.01 14.33 12.75
C GLY A 595 -18.36 14.86 14.04
N ASN A 596 -18.69 14.30 15.21
CA ASN A 596 -17.98 14.61 16.45
C ASN A 596 -16.72 13.77 16.55
N GLN A 597 -15.69 14.33 17.16
CA GLN A 597 -14.46 13.60 17.42
C GLN A 597 -14.59 12.65 18.60
N TYR A 598 -13.89 11.53 18.52
CA TYR A 598 -13.58 10.73 19.70
C TYR A 598 -12.42 11.35 20.50
N PRO A 599 -12.42 11.23 21.84
CA PRO A 599 -11.26 11.61 22.66
C PRO A 599 -10.01 10.86 22.21
N ASP A 600 -8.85 11.48 22.36
CA ASP A 600 -7.57 10.80 22.15
C ASP A 600 -7.45 9.57 23.09
N ASP A 601 -6.73 8.54 22.66
CA ASP A 601 -6.47 7.29 23.40
C ASP A 601 -7.67 6.38 23.73
N THR A 602 -8.88 6.71 23.27
CA THR A 602 -10.06 5.83 23.45
C THR A 602 -10.24 4.89 22.25
N PRO A 603 -10.47 3.58 22.45
CA PRO A 603 -10.85 2.70 21.35
C PRO A 603 -12.12 3.20 20.65
N CYS A 604 -12.07 3.36 19.33
CA CYS A 604 -13.18 3.91 18.55
C CYS A 604 -13.09 3.48 17.10
N ALA A 605 -14.17 3.70 16.34
CA ALA A 605 -14.19 3.51 14.90
C ALA A 605 -14.97 4.64 14.23
N GLY A 606 -14.46 5.16 13.11
CA GLY A 606 -15.03 6.34 12.47
C GLY A 606 -14.26 6.81 11.23
N GLU A 607 -14.77 7.87 10.59
CA GLU A 607 -14.13 8.49 9.43
C GLU A 607 -12.89 9.29 9.85
N VAL A 608 -11.84 9.24 9.03
CA VAL A 608 -10.60 9.98 9.23
C VAL A 608 -10.74 11.44 8.78
N GLY A 609 -10.52 12.36 9.71
CA GLY A 609 -10.20 13.75 9.45
C GLY A 609 -8.72 14.06 9.70
N LEU A 610 -8.04 14.66 8.74
CA LEU A 610 -6.63 15.04 8.85
C LEU A 610 -6.49 16.52 9.16
N PHE A 611 -5.43 16.89 9.88
CA PHE A 611 -5.05 18.30 10.02
C PHE A 611 -4.66 18.84 8.64
N PRO A 612 -5.06 20.08 8.30
CA PRO A 612 -4.88 20.56 6.94
C PRO A 612 -3.44 20.99 6.65
N LEU A 613 -2.68 21.41 7.69
CA LEU A 613 -1.23 21.67 7.59
C LEU A 613 -0.50 20.34 7.43
N TYR A 614 -0.30 19.93 6.18
CA TYR A 614 0.28 18.65 5.81
C TYR A 614 1.33 18.87 4.71
N PHE A 615 2.61 18.72 5.06
CA PHE A 615 3.70 18.92 4.11
C PHE A 615 3.61 17.91 2.95
N GLY A 616 3.72 18.41 1.72
CA GLY A 616 3.65 17.59 0.50
C GLY A 616 2.24 17.21 0.05
N ALA A 617 1.19 17.52 0.83
CA ALA A 617 -0.18 17.33 0.38
C ALA A 617 -0.52 18.29 -0.76
N THR A 618 -1.27 17.80 -1.73
CA THR A 618 -1.74 18.62 -2.85
C THR A 618 -2.71 19.70 -2.36
N ASP A 619 -2.58 20.90 -2.90
CA ASP A 619 -3.40 22.08 -2.57
C ASP A 619 -4.45 22.38 -3.65
N ARG A 620 -4.41 21.66 -4.77
CA ARG A 620 -5.30 21.85 -5.94
C ARG A 620 -5.55 20.53 -6.66
N LEU A 621 -6.63 20.48 -7.43
CA LEU A 621 -6.90 19.44 -8.42
C LEU A 621 -6.99 20.12 -9.78
N LEU A 622 -6.57 19.44 -10.86
CA LEU A 622 -6.58 20.07 -12.19
C LEU A 622 -7.97 20.05 -12.85
N ASN A 623 -8.84 19.12 -12.45
CA ASN A 623 -10.15 18.89 -13.08
C ASN A 623 -11.33 18.88 -12.09
N ALA A 624 -11.13 19.33 -10.86
CA ALA A 624 -12.18 19.41 -9.86
C ALA A 624 -11.88 20.51 -8.83
N ASP A 625 -12.91 20.94 -8.09
CA ASP A 625 -12.74 21.89 -6.99
C ASP A 625 -12.12 21.19 -5.77
N HIS A 626 -10.89 21.57 -5.44
CA HIS A 626 -10.14 21.00 -4.33
C HIS A 626 -10.81 21.21 -2.96
N SER A 627 -11.42 22.37 -2.73
CA SER A 627 -12.08 22.68 -1.46
C SER A 627 -13.33 21.83 -1.30
N LYS A 628 -14.14 21.70 -2.35
CA LYS A 628 -15.33 20.84 -2.34
C LYS A 628 -15.00 19.38 -2.08
N VAL A 629 -13.93 18.87 -2.70
CA VAL A 629 -13.56 17.45 -2.56
C VAL A 629 -13.01 17.13 -1.16
N TYR A 630 -12.16 17.99 -0.59
CA TYR A 630 -11.41 17.63 0.63
C TYR A 630 -11.83 18.35 1.90
N PHE A 631 -12.64 19.39 1.84
CA PHE A 631 -12.95 20.21 3.03
C PHE A 631 -14.45 20.37 3.27
N ASP A 632 -15.29 20.36 2.23
CA ASP A 632 -16.73 20.50 2.42
C ASP A 632 -17.31 19.37 3.29
N GLY A 633 -18.16 19.77 4.23
CA GLY A 633 -18.76 18.88 5.22
C GLY A 633 -17.82 18.39 6.32
N MET A 634 -16.54 18.78 6.33
CA MET A 634 -15.62 18.45 7.41
C MET A 634 -15.73 19.43 8.58
N PRO A 635 -15.69 18.94 9.84
CA PRO A 635 -15.82 19.79 11.01
C PRO A 635 -14.57 20.66 11.22
N ILE A 636 -14.76 21.73 12.00
CA ILE A 636 -13.67 22.55 12.52
C ILE A 636 -13.18 21.93 13.82
N PHE A 637 -11.89 21.62 13.88
CA PHE A 637 -11.23 21.13 15.08
C PHE A 637 -9.98 21.96 15.39
N LYS A 638 -9.81 22.36 16.65
CA LYS A 638 -8.73 23.25 17.11
C LYS A 638 -8.57 24.50 16.20
N GLY A 639 -9.71 25.09 15.79
CA GLY A 639 -9.75 26.28 14.94
C GLY A 639 -9.36 26.05 13.47
N ARG A 640 -9.27 24.79 13.01
CA ARG A 640 -8.92 24.43 11.63
C ARG A 640 -9.97 23.50 11.05
N GLN A 641 -10.41 23.76 9.82
CA GLN A 641 -11.26 22.82 9.10
C GLN A 641 -10.44 21.57 8.76
N LEU A 642 -10.92 20.40 9.17
CA LEU A 642 -10.25 19.14 8.87
C LEU A 642 -10.29 18.84 7.37
N ARG A 643 -9.30 18.09 6.91
CA ARG A 643 -9.23 17.55 5.56
C ARG A 643 -9.79 16.13 5.55
N ARG A 644 -10.75 15.87 4.67
CA ARG A 644 -11.31 14.53 4.41
C ARG A 644 -10.26 13.64 3.76
N HIS A 645 -10.10 12.42 4.28
CA HIS A 645 -9.34 11.37 3.59
C HIS A 645 -10.23 10.31 2.92
N GLY A 646 -11.41 10.07 3.51
CA GLY A 646 -12.40 9.10 3.04
C GLY A 646 -12.16 7.66 3.50
N ASP A 647 -11.21 7.42 4.40
CA ASP A 647 -11.05 6.13 5.08
C ASP A 647 -11.87 6.09 6.37
N ILE A 648 -12.37 4.89 6.69
CA ILE A 648 -12.88 4.55 8.01
C ILE A 648 -11.83 3.68 8.69
N ILE A 649 -11.42 4.06 9.88
CA ILE A 649 -10.45 3.32 10.67
C ILE A 649 -11.02 2.99 12.04
N GLN A 650 -10.48 1.94 12.64
CA GLN A 650 -10.66 1.60 14.04
C GLN A 650 -9.35 1.84 14.77
N ARG A 651 -9.39 2.62 15.87
CA ARG A 651 -8.31 2.66 16.85
C ARG A 651 -8.61 1.61 17.93
N THR A 652 -7.67 0.70 18.19
CA THR A 652 -7.82 -0.35 19.20
C THR A 652 -7.32 0.11 20.56
N ARG A 653 -7.62 -0.67 21.60
CA ARG A 653 -6.86 -0.59 22.85
C ARG A 653 -5.39 -0.90 22.54
N GLY A 654 -4.46 -0.13 23.10
CA GLY A 654 -3.03 -0.19 22.74
C GLY A 654 -2.61 0.75 21.60
N GLY A 655 -3.55 1.48 20.98
CA GLY A 655 -3.23 2.57 20.04
C GLY A 655 -2.99 2.15 18.58
N TYR A 656 -3.14 0.86 18.25
CA TYR A 656 -3.08 0.40 16.86
C TYR A 656 -4.26 0.91 16.05
N TYR A 657 -4.04 1.09 14.75
CA TYR A 657 -5.10 1.39 13.79
C TYR A 657 -5.37 0.17 12.90
N ILE A 658 -6.63 -0.02 12.52
CA ILE A 658 -7.09 -1.02 11.56
C ILE A 658 -7.99 -0.32 10.54
N VAL A 659 -7.69 -0.48 9.25
CA VAL A 659 -8.52 0.10 8.18
C VAL A 659 -9.77 -0.74 7.98
N GLN A 660 -10.94 -0.13 8.16
CA GLN A 660 -12.25 -0.76 8.02
C GLN A 660 -12.84 -0.62 6.61
N GLY A 661 -12.21 0.21 5.76
CA GLY A 661 -12.58 0.42 4.37
C GLY A 661 -12.80 1.91 4.08
N ARG A 662 -13.57 2.19 3.04
CA ARG A 662 -13.85 3.55 2.56
C ARG A 662 -15.21 4.04 3.05
N ALA A 663 -15.27 5.32 3.41
CA ALA A 663 -16.51 6.04 3.70
C ALA A 663 -17.26 6.44 2.40
N ASP A 664 -16.51 6.56 1.31
CA ASP A 664 -17.03 6.90 -0.02
C ASP A 664 -17.29 5.65 -0.88
N ASP A 665 -17.69 5.90 -2.13
CA ASP A 665 -18.04 4.88 -3.12
C ASP A 665 -16.81 4.22 -3.79
N THR A 666 -15.61 4.38 -3.24
CA THR A 666 -14.38 3.78 -3.77
C THR A 666 -14.07 2.43 -3.15
N MET A 667 -13.31 1.61 -3.88
CA MET A 667 -12.92 0.25 -3.51
C MET A 667 -11.45 0.03 -3.84
N ASN A 668 -10.85 -0.99 -3.23
CA ASN A 668 -9.48 -1.38 -3.54
C ASN A 668 -9.42 -2.83 -4.01
N LEU A 669 -9.08 -3.03 -5.28
CA LEU A 669 -9.09 -4.34 -5.92
C LEU A 669 -7.67 -4.71 -6.35
N GLY A 670 -7.00 -5.56 -5.58
CA GLY A 670 -5.63 -5.99 -5.89
C GLY A 670 -4.60 -4.86 -5.79
N GLY A 671 -4.76 -3.95 -4.82
CA GLY A 671 -3.89 -2.79 -4.60
C GLY A 671 -4.21 -1.60 -5.50
N ILE A 672 -5.17 -1.75 -6.41
CA ILE A 672 -5.62 -0.71 -7.34
C ILE A 672 -6.91 -0.09 -6.82
N LYS A 673 -6.87 1.21 -6.50
CA LYS A 673 -8.07 1.97 -6.13
C LYS A 673 -8.95 2.20 -7.35
N THR A 674 -10.26 1.97 -7.25
CA THR A 674 -11.27 2.27 -8.30
C THR A 674 -12.59 2.73 -7.69
N SER A 675 -13.38 3.52 -8.43
CA SER A 675 -14.73 3.89 -8.01
C SER A 675 -15.75 2.84 -8.42
N SER A 676 -16.70 2.54 -7.53
CA SER A 676 -17.88 1.71 -7.89
C SER A 676 -18.64 2.29 -9.08
N VAL A 677 -18.73 3.62 -9.18
CA VAL A 677 -19.42 4.32 -10.28
C VAL A 677 -18.74 4.08 -11.63
N GLU A 678 -17.40 4.02 -11.68
CA GLU A 678 -16.66 3.73 -12.93
C GLU A 678 -16.98 2.32 -13.45
N ILE A 679 -17.00 1.35 -12.54
CA ILE A 679 -17.35 -0.04 -12.85
C ILE A 679 -18.81 -0.15 -13.28
N GLU A 680 -19.73 0.46 -12.52
CA GLU A 680 -21.17 0.46 -12.81
C GLU A 680 -21.46 1.08 -14.18
N ARG A 681 -20.79 2.19 -14.54
CA ARG A 681 -20.95 2.85 -15.84
C ARG A 681 -20.66 1.89 -17.00
N VAL A 682 -19.61 1.08 -16.88
CA VAL A 682 -19.22 0.11 -17.92
C VAL A 682 -20.13 -1.11 -17.91
N CYS A 683 -20.51 -1.59 -16.73
CA CYS A 683 -21.40 -2.75 -16.60
C CYS A 683 -22.83 -2.44 -17.06
N ASN A 684 -23.34 -1.23 -16.79
CA ASN A 684 -24.66 -0.78 -17.26
C ASN A 684 -24.80 -0.82 -18.79
N ARG A 685 -23.68 -0.72 -19.53
CA ARG A 685 -23.65 -0.75 -20.99
C ARG A 685 -23.29 -2.12 -21.56
N ALA A 686 -23.05 -3.12 -20.70
CA ALA A 686 -22.59 -4.44 -21.13
C ALA A 686 -23.72 -5.31 -21.73
N ASP A 687 -24.97 -4.99 -21.42
CA ASP A 687 -26.16 -5.74 -21.88
C ASP A 687 -27.40 -4.84 -21.85
N GLU A 688 -28.20 -4.85 -22.93
CA GLU A 688 -29.45 -4.07 -23.03
C GLU A 688 -30.52 -4.51 -22.02
N GLY A 689 -30.43 -5.73 -21.50
CA GLY A 689 -31.34 -6.24 -20.46
C GLY A 689 -31.09 -5.64 -19.08
N ILE A 690 -30.03 -4.85 -18.90
CA ILE A 690 -29.67 -4.23 -17.61
C ILE A 690 -30.35 -2.88 -17.47
N ARG A 691 -31.01 -2.69 -16.34
CA ARG A 691 -31.53 -1.38 -15.93
C ARG A 691 -30.46 -0.58 -15.21
N GLU A 692 -29.81 -1.21 -14.25
CA GLU A 692 -28.77 -0.60 -13.43
C GLU A 692 -27.92 -1.65 -12.72
N THR A 693 -26.71 -1.26 -12.34
CA THR A 693 -25.76 -2.08 -11.59
C THR A 693 -25.26 -1.35 -10.35
N ALA A 694 -24.85 -2.11 -9.35
CA ALA A 694 -24.17 -1.64 -8.16
C ALA A 694 -22.90 -2.47 -7.96
N ALA A 695 -21.74 -1.82 -7.96
CA ALA A 695 -20.46 -2.47 -7.72
C ALA A 695 -20.09 -2.35 -6.24
N VAL A 696 -19.81 -3.47 -5.60
CA VAL A 696 -19.37 -3.54 -4.21
C VAL A 696 -18.17 -4.46 -4.08
N SER A 697 -17.29 -4.13 -3.14
CA SER A 697 -16.19 -5.00 -2.75
C SER A 697 -16.61 -5.87 -1.57
N ILE A 698 -16.28 -7.16 -1.62
CA ILE A 698 -16.54 -8.13 -0.56
C ILE A 698 -15.22 -8.68 -0.02
N LYS A 699 -15.14 -8.89 1.29
CA LYS A 699 -13.97 -9.50 1.92
C LYS A 699 -14.17 -11.03 1.94
N PRO A 700 -13.24 -11.84 1.41
CA PRO A 700 -13.36 -13.29 1.52
C PRO A 700 -13.40 -13.75 2.98
N ALA A 701 -14.17 -14.78 3.30
CA ALA A 701 -14.28 -15.30 4.67
C ALA A 701 -12.94 -15.84 5.22
N ALA A 702 -12.07 -16.32 4.32
CA ALA A 702 -10.73 -16.82 4.63
C ALA A 702 -9.65 -15.72 4.57
N GLY A 703 -10.03 -14.43 4.55
CA GLY A 703 -9.09 -13.32 4.43
C GLY A 703 -8.49 -13.12 3.02
N GLY A 704 -7.70 -12.06 2.89
CA GLY A 704 -7.03 -11.64 1.65
C GLY A 704 -7.76 -10.51 0.87
N PRO A 705 -7.37 -10.27 -0.40
CA PRO A 705 -7.81 -9.10 -1.16
C PRO A 705 -9.32 -9.00 -1.26
N GLU A 706 -9.83 -7.76 -1.25
CA GLU A 706 -11.23 -7.53 -1.56
C GLU A 706 -11.55 -8.02 -2.98
N GLN A 707 -12.72 -8.62 -3.13
CA GLN A 707 -13.20 -9.17 -4.39
C GLN A 707 -14.33 -8.31 -4.95
N LEU A 708 -14.34 -8.10 -6.26
CA LEU A 708 -15.40 -7.35 -6.92
C LEU A 708 -16.67 -8.20 -7.05
N ALA A 709 -17.77 -7.69 -6.52
CA ALA A 709 -19.11 -8.19 -6.75
C ALA A 709 -19.96 -7.14 -7.47
N ILE A 710 -20.71 -7.59 -8.48
CA ILE A 710 -21.64 -6.73 -9.24
C ILE A 710 -23.05 -7.21 -8.96
N LEU A 711 -23.86 -6.33 -8.36
CA LEU A 711 -25.29 -6.54 -8.29
C LEU A 711 -25.95 -5.88 -9.50
N ALA A 712 -26.93 -6.54 -10.11
CA ALA A 712 -27.61 -6.03 -11.29
C ALA A 712 -29.13 -6.05 -11.09
N VAL A 713 -29.81 -5.01 -11.54
CA VAL A 713 -31.26 -4.99 -11.72
C VAL A 713 -31.55 -5.02 -13.21
N LEU A 714 -32.43 -5.92 -13.62
CA LEU A 714 -32.79 -6.12 -15.03
C LEU A 714 -34.01 -5.29 -15.42
N ASN A 715 -34.12 -4.98 -16.71
CA ASN A 715 -35.27 -4.28 -17.30
C ASN A 715 -36.54 -5.13 -17.23
N ASP A 716 -36.43 -6.43 -17.55
CA ASP A 716 -37.51 -7.41 -17.41
C ASP A 716 -37.24 -8.34 -16.21
N ARG A 717 -38.12 -8.28 -15.21
CA ARG A 717 -38.04 -9.07 -13.98
C ARG A 717 -38.53 -10.52 -14.14
N SER A 718 -39.17 -10.84 -15.26
CA SER A 718 -39.76 -12.16 -15.53
C SER A 718 -38.81 -13.12 -16.25
N VAL A 719 -37.70 -12.61 -16.80
CA VAL A 719 -36.72 -13.39 -17.55
C VAL A 719 -35.72 -14.05 -16.60
N SER A 720 -35.66 -15.39 -16.61
CA SER A 720 -34.58 -16.13 -15.97
C SER A 720 -33.25 -15.84 -16.66
N TYR A 721 -32.34 -15.13 -15.98
CA TYR A 721 -31.05 -14.71 -16.54
C TYR A 721 -29.92 -15.65 -16.14
N ASN A 722 -29.05 -16.00 -17.10
CA ASN A 722 -27.85 -16.78 -16.79
C ASN A 722 -26.78 -15.88 -16.16
N VAL A 723 -26.59 -16.02 -14.86
CA VAL A 723 -25.63 -15.23 -14.07
C VAL A 723 -24.18 -15.40 -14.56
N ASN A 724 -23.79 -16.59 -15.03
CA ASN A 724 -22.45 -16.82 -15.56
C ASN A 724 -22.23 -16.09 -16.88
N HIS A 725 -23.25 -16.05 -17.74
CA HIS A 725 -23.20 -15.27 -18.98
C HIS A 725 -23.07 -13.78 -18.69
N LEU A 726 -23.88 -13.26 -17.75
CA LEU A 726 -23.82 -11.86 -17.34
C LEU A 726 -22.47 -11.50 -16.70
N LYS A 727 -21.92 -12.40 -15.88
CA LYS A 727 -20.57 -12.28 -15.31
C LYS A 727 -19.50 -12.18 -16.39
N ASN A 728 -19.58 -13.01 -17.43
CA ASN A 728 -18.65 -12.93 -18.56
C ASN A 728 -18.79 -11.61 -19.31
N LYS A 729 -20.02 -11.15 -19.58
CA LYS A 729 -20.27 -9.83 -20.19
C LYS A 729 -19.67 -8.69 -19.38
N PHE A 730 -19.88 -8.67 -18.07
CA PHE A 730 -19.27 -7.68 -17.17
C PHE A 730 -17.75 -7.76 -17.17
N GLN A 731 -17.20 -8.97 -17.07
CA GLN A 731 -15.76 -9.18 -17.10
C GLN A 731 -15.14 -8.64 -18.39
N SER A 732 -15.74 -8.93 -19.55
CA SER A 732 -15.28 -8.44 -20.84
C SER A 732 -15.43 -6.92 -20.96
N ALA A 733 -16.55 -6.35 -20.51
CA ALA A 733 -16.76 -4.91 -20.53
C ALA A 733 -15.71 -4.17 -19.69
N ILE A 734 -15.43 -4.64 -18.47
CA ILE A 734 -14.40 -4.08 -17.59
C ILE A 734 -13.00 -4.20 -18.21
N GLN A 735 -12.66 -5.36 -18.76
CA GLN A 735 -11.35 -5.59 -19.40
C GLN A 735 -11.11 -4.66 -20.59
N ASN A 736 -12.14 -4.44 -21.41
CA ASN A 736 -12.02 -3.67 -22.63
C ASN A 736 -12.06 -2.15 -22.39
N ASN A 737 -12.73 -1.70 -21.33
CA ASN A 737 -13.05 -0.28 -21.15
C ASN A 737 -12.45 0.37 -19.90
N LEU A 738 -11.91 -0.41 -18.94
CA LEU A 738 -11.32 0.12 -17.71
C LEU A 738 -9.92 -0.42 -17.49
N ASN A 739 -9.80 -1.52 -16.75
CA ASN A 739 -8.54 -2.15 -16.39
C ASN A 739 -8.70 -3.68 -16.45
N PRO A 740 -7.88 -4.38 -17.24
CA PRO A 740 -7.95 -5.83 -17.38
C PRO A 740 -7.56 -6.60 -16.12
N LEU A 741 -6.93 -5.94 -15.13
CA LEU A 741 -6.57 -6.53 -13.84
C LEU A 741 -7.78 -6.70 -12.91
N PHE A 742 -8.89 -6.00 -13.16
CA PHE A 742 -10.10 -6.17 -12.37
C PHE A 742 -10.83 -7.47 -12.72
N LYS A 743 -10.96 -8.34 -11.72
CA LYS A 743 -11.65 -9.62 -11.83
C LYS A 743 -13.02 -9.54 -11.16
N VAL A 744 -14.07 -9.80 -11.93
CA VAL A 744 -15.43 -9.97 -11.41
C VAL A 744 -15.48 -11.32 -10.70
N SER A 745 -15.59 -11.30 -9.38
CA SER A 745 -15.67 -12.52 -8.57
C SER A 745 -17.10 -13.03 -8.45
N TYR A 746 -18.04 -12.11 -8.24
CA TYR A 746 -19.44 -12.46 -7.98
C TYR A 746 -20.40 -11.58 -8.80
N VAL A 747 -21.50 -12.18 -9.24
CA VAL A 747 -22.62 -11.44 -9.84
C VAL A 747 -23.90 -11.90 -9.19
N LYS A 748 -24.76 -10.94 -8.82
CA LYS A 748 -26.07 -11.22 -8.24
C LYS A 748 -27.13 -10.37 -8.91
N VAL A 749 -28.19 -10.98 -9.40
CA VAL A 749 -29.37 -10.24 -9.84
C VAL A 749 -30.26 -9.98 -8.63
N VAL A 750 -30.66 -8.73 -8.43
CA VAL A 750 -31.57 -8.30 -7.34
C VAL A 750 -32.78 -7.59 -7.93
N PRO A 751 -33.95 -7.65 -7.28
CA PRO A 751 -35.17 -7.04 -7.82
C PRO A 751 -35.08 -5.51 -7.87
N GLU A 752 -34.41 -4.91 -6.90
CA GLU A 752 -34.15 -3.48 -6.78
C GLU A 752 -33.01 -3.22 -5.81
N PHE A 753 -32.52 -1.98 -5.80
CA PHE A 753 -31.50 -1.55 -4.86
C PHE A 753 -32.07 -0.74 -3.70
N PRO A 754 -31.50 -0.88 -2.48
CA PRO A 754 -31.86 -0.05 -1.34
C PRO A 754 -31.38 1.39 -1.57
N ARG A 755 -32.22 2.37 -1.24
CA ARG A 755 -31.95 3.79 -1.46
C ARG A 755 -32.32 4.66 -0.26
N THR A 756 -31.70 5.83 -0.17
CA THR A 756 -32.10 6.89 0.77
C THR A 756 -33.42 7.55 0.33
N ALA A 757 -33.99 8.39 1.21
CA ALA A 757 -35.13 9.26 0.85
C ALA A 757 -34.82 10.22 -0.31
N SER A 758 -33.54 10.56 -0.52
CA SER A 758 -33.04 11.32 -1.68
C SER A 758 -32.70 10.44 -2.90
N ASN A 759 -33.15 9.19 -2.93
CA ASN A 759 -32.96 8.23 -4.01
C ASN A 759 -31.49 7.79 -4.25
N LYS A 760 -30.58 8.09 -3.32
CA LYS A 760 -29.16 7.69 -3.40
C LYS A 760 -28.98 6.21 -3.08
N LEU A 761 -28.22 5.51 -3.90
CA LEU A 761 -27.91 4.09 -3.72
C LEU A 761 -27.16 3.81 -2.40
N LEU A 762 -27.67 2.88 -1.59
CA LEU A 762 -27.07 2.48 -0.32
C LEU A 762 -26.10 1.29 -0.51
N ARG A 763 -24.94 1.53 -1.13
CA ARG A 763 -23.93 0.48 -1.40
C ARG A 763 -23.44 -0.24 -0.14
N ARG A 764 -23.35 0.46 1.00
CA ARG A 764 -23.01 -0.14 2.31
C ARG A 764 -23.97 -1.27 2.69
N VAL A 765 -25.28 -1.07 2.47
CA VAL A 765 -26.31 -2.07 2.78
C VAL A 765 -26.16 -3.28 1.86
N LEU A 766 -26.00 -3.05 0.55
CA LEU A 766 -25.78 -4.11 -0.43
C LEU A 766 -24.53 -4.95 -0.11
N ARG A 767 -23.42 -4.28 0.25
CA ARG A 767 -22.18 -4.91 0.67
C ARG A 767 -22.41 -5.81 1.89
N ASN A 768 -23.02 -5.28 2.95
CA ASN A 768 -23.26 -6.02 4.19
C ASN A 768 -24.17 -7.23 3.98
N GLN A 769 -25.25 -7.08 3.20
CA GLN A 769 -26.16 -8.18 2.87
C GLN A 769 -25.43 -9.28 2.10
N LEU A 770 -24.67 -8.93 1.07
CA LEU A 770 -23.92 -9.90 0.28
C LEU A 770 -22.82 -10.60 1.11
N GLN A 771 -22.13 -9.84 1.97
CA GLN A 771 -21.11 -10.36 2.88
C GLN A 771 -21.72 -11.41 3.83
N GLN A 772 -22.86 -11.10 4.44
CA GLN A 772 -23.55 -12.01 5.36
C GLN A 772 -24.03 -13.29 4.67
N GLU A 773 -24.59 -13.19 3.47
CA GLU A 773 -25.00 -14.35 2.68
C GLU A 773 -23.83 -15.28 2.31
N LEU A 774 -22.69 -14.70 1.88
CA LEU A 774 -21.51 -15.47 1.51
C LEU A 774 -20.85 -16.11 2.74
N SER A 775 -20.81 -15.41 3.87
CA SER A 775 -20.35 -16.00 5.13
C SER A 775 -21.22 -17.17 5.58
N ASN A 776 -22.53 -17.12 5.38
CA ASN A 776 -23.43 -18.23 5.71
C ASN A 776 -23.25 -19.44 4.78
N ARG A 777 -22.94 -19.22 3.49
CA ARG A 777 -22.63 -20.29 2.54
C ARG A 777 -21.30 -21.00 2.80
N CYS A 778 -20.33 -20.33 3.41
CA CYS A 778 -19.06 -20.95 3.80
C CYS A 778 -19.14 -21.73 5.13
N LYS A 779 -20.23 -21.55 5.91
CA LYS A 779 -20.47 -22.29 7.16
C LYS A 779 -21.28 -23.59 6.96
N LEU A 780 -21.96 -23.71 5.83
CA LEU A 780 -22.61 -24.92 5.33
C LEU A 780 -21.62 -25.72 4.49
#